data_AF-A0A350QY30-F1
#
_entry.id   AF-A0A350QY30-F1
#
_cell.length_a   1.000
_cell.length_b   1.000
_cell.length_c   1.000
_cell.angle_alpha   90.00
_cell.angle_beta   90.00
_cell.angle_gamma   90.00
#
_symmetry.space_group_name_H-M   'P 1'
#
loop_
_entity.id
_entity.type
_entity.pdbx_description
1 polymer ?
#
loop_
_entity_poly.entity_id
_entity_poly.type
_entity_poly.pdbx_seq_one_letter_code
_entity_poly.pdbx_strand_id
1 'polypeptide(L)'
;MKKIASFLILLILSAAAALAQEPEIDPVSQQAADLEAQVRKLDVSSVEGANALLELVELYHENARGFGLVRAGKAFVKAHRDHPRHKEIMLKLLDGYLILSRNEDVVSTSRQFLEFYGKDAASHRVARHLAEVLERQGKKMDAAKVYEQAWRLSGTKDQKSGFRAVRLFGEMGSGGAKDCGRLALEMLGKLKGRQALELGNYSFERCSHGNWNRKGCIALGEKIIAMNLVRDAGRKAEIHYVVAGHLWGTGQRVNALTHYRKAWDLQKDDEGYLYQLIAVTYDGSGKAAQLKPLVDEYGRRHPSNQEIFGRALSNLAHAHAREKQLPQAVAVAARALSHNPGYRDLAIYYVRWINEVDPNRLGEAEQALRGALSKAPAQARHFIRLALAIDLYRDRIKDLNRARGEVRQLIREEPVNDGRIASALSWYLTSSPDEGTFRREAQELLKYAQANGHLSHLRSWFQDWGRGKGGEDLEKNNRNWFRPEVKKLNDHPEIKEWVAFDKAIGSNKPSAFISLSKKLNTERKFKRFHYELGYDYLRYAGNKDRPLAISHFRELARRFPKDSAQASNWLDASQYGTEAQQVEALRHFLQADLVDDADSWYQAISLAAKSKDAGLLAQAYQYLTRAEDKFGKSLTHFLNNYS
;
A
#
# COMPACT_ATOMS: atom_id res chain seq x y z
N MET A 1 -46.10 -40.01 -11.80
CA MET A 1 -47.34 -40.71 -11.38
C MET A 1 -47.20 -41.15 -9.92
N LYS A 2 -48.18 -40.77 -9.09
CA LYS A 2 -48.62 -41.39 -7.83
C LYS A 2 -47.59 -41.61 -6.70
N LYS A 3 -47.57 -40.68 -5.74
CA LYS A 3 -48.02 -40.87 -4.33
C LYS A 3 -47.57 -39.66 -3.48
N ILE A 4 -48.27 -38.54 -3.66
CA ILE A 4 -48.36 -37.43 -2.70
C ILE A 4 -49.86 -37.29 -2.45
N ALA A 5 -50.35 -37.83 -1.33
CA ALA A 5 -51.66 -37.56 -0.74
C ALA A 5 -51.90 -38.61 0.36
N SER A 6 -51.50 -38.33 1.60
CA SER A 6 -52.11 -38.92 2.81
C SER A 6 -51.52 -38.39 4.13
N PHE A 7 -50.45 -37.59 4.10
CA PHE A 7 -49.87 -37.05 5.35
C PHE A 7 -50.32 -35.64 5.72
N LEU A 8 -51.28 -35.04 4.99
CA LEU A 8 -51.74 -33.66 5.22
C LEU A 8 -53.18 -33.54 5.75
N ILE A 9 -53.84 -34.66 6.10
CA ILE A 9 -55.25 -34.65 6.55
C ILE A 9 -55.41 -35.11 8.01
N LEU A 10 -54.35 -35.64 8.67
CA LEU A 10 -54.43 -36.04 10.08
C LEU A 10 -53.91 -35.01 11.10
N LEU A 11 -53.48 -33.83 10.66
CA LEU A 11 -53.02 -32.74 11.55
C LEU A 11 -53.99 -31.53 11.56
N ILE A 12 -55.12 -31.63 10.86
CA ILE A 12 -56.14 -30.56 10.76
C ILE A 12 -57.44 -30.93 11.52
N LEU A 13 -57.51 -32.12 12.14
CA LEU A 13 -58.71 -32.57 12.87
C LEU A 13 -58.51 -32.82 14.38
N SER A 14 -57.42 -32.29 14.96
CA SER A 14 -57.24 -32.21 16.42
C SER A 14 -57.32 -30.77 16.95
N ALA A 15 -57.74 -29.82 16.11
CA ALA A 15 -57.84 -28.39 16.44
C ALA A 15 -59.26 -27.95 16.86
N ALA A 16 -60.17 -28.87 17.17
CA ALA A 16 -61.56 -28.54 17.52
C ALA A 16 -62.09 -29.41 18.65
N ALA A 17 -61.47 -29.35 19.83
CA ALA A 17 -62.09 -29.64 21.13
C ALA A 17 -61.04 -29.53 22.26
N ALA A 18 -60.46 -28.35 22.44
CA ALA A 18 -59.93 -27.94 23.74
C ALA A 18 -60.57 -26.60 24.05
N LEU A 19 -61.52 -26.67 24.98
CA LEU A 19 -62.24 -25.62 25.69
C LEU A 19 -61.69 -24.20 25.50
N ALA A 20 -62.58 -23.31 25.07
CA ALA A 20 -62.53 -21.90 25.38
C ALA A 20 -62.42 -21.71 26.90
N GLN A 21 -61.21 -21.47 27.39
CA GLN A 21 -61.02 -20.53 28.49
C GLN A 21 -60.66 -19.21 27.82
N GLU A 22 -61.49 -18.18 28.02
CA GLU A 22 -61.04 -16.82 27.79
C GLU A 22 -59.71 -16.66 28.53
N PRO A 23 -58.65 -16.08 27.92
CA PRO A 23 -57.43 -15.85 28.65
C PRO A 23 -57.80 -14.91 29.81
N GLU A 24 -57.78 -15.43 31.03
CA GLU A 24 -57.97 -14.64 32.24
C GLU A 24 -56.97 -13.48 32.14
N ILE A 25 -57.50 -12.25 32.01
CA ILE A 25 -56.68 -11.06 31.84
C ILE A 25 -55.77 -11.01 33.04
N ASP A 26 -54.45 -11.06 32.82
CA ASP A 26 -53.52 -11.10 33.93
C ASP A 26 -53.72 -9.86 34.83
N PRO A 27 -53.51 -9.97 36.15
CA PRO A 27 -53.85 -8.89 37.09
C PRO A 27 -53.20 -7.53 36.73
N VAL A 28 -52.00 -7.56 36.13
CA VAL A 28 -51.31 -6.35 35.68
C VAL A 28 -52.01 -5.73 34.47
N SER A 29 -52.49 -6.54 33.52
CA SER A 29 -53.28 -6.08 32.38
C SER A 29 -54.63 -5.50 32.80
N GLN A 30 -55.29 -6.07 33.82
CA GLN A 30 -56.53 -5.52 34.38
C GLN A 30 -56.28 -4.17 35.06
N GLN A 31 -55.28 -4.09 35.93
CA GLN A 31 -54.88 -2.85 36.60
C GLN A 31 -54.48 -1.76 35.59
N ALA A 32 -53.75 -2.14 34.54
CA ALA A 32 -53.38 -1.23 33.46
C ALA A 32 -54.59 -0.72 32.69
N ALA A 33 -55.59 -1.56 32.40
CA ALA A 33 -56.81 -1.16 31.72
C ALA A 33 -57.62 -0.14 32.53
N ASP A 34 -57.72 -0.34 33.85
CA ASP A 34 -58.42 0.57 34.76
C ASP A 34 -57.71 1.94 34.82
N LEU A 35 -56.39 1.94 34.97
CA LEU A 35 -55.57 3.16 34.96
C LEU A 35 -55.60 3.86 33.59
N GLU A 36 -55.57 3.13 32.48
CA GLU A 36 -55.74 3.69 31.13
C GLU A 36 -57.10 4.39 30.97
N ALA A 37 -58.17 3.77 31.49
CA ALA A 37 -59.52 4.34 31.46
C ALA A 37 -59.62 5.62 32.30
N GLN A 38 -58.89 5.71 33.42
CA GLN A 38 -58.79 6.91 34.22
C GLN A 38 -58.04 8.03 33.48
N VAL A 39 -56.87 7.75 32.89
CA VAL A 39 -56.10 8.74 32.12
C VAL A 39 -56.92 9.32 30.97
N ARG A 40 -57.75 8.52 30.28
CA ARG A 40 -58.63 9.01 29.20
C ARG A 40 -59.69 10.03 29.64
N LYS A 41 -60.03 10.06 30.94
CA LYS A 41 -61.00 11.00 31.53
C LYS A 41 -60.36 12.28 32.05
N LEU A 42 -59.02 12.33 32.14
CA LEU A 42 -58.27 13.45 32.70
C LEU A 42 -57.65 14.31 31.58
N ASP A 43 -57.44 15.59 31.87
CA ASP A 43 -56.56 16.42 31.04
C ASP A 43 -55.11 15.98 31.31
N VAL A 44 -54.45 15.47 30.29
CA VAL A 44 -53.06 14.99 30.35
C VAL A 44 -52.08 16.09 30.75
N SER A 45 -52.42 17.37 30.64
CA SER A 45 -51.58 18.47 31.11
C SER A 45 -51.79 18.85 32.58
N SER A 46 -52.82 18.31 33.24
CA SER A 46 -53.12 18.59 34.66
C SER A 46 -52.21 17.82 35.63
N VAL A 47 -52.24 18.20 36.91
CA VAL A 47 -51.50 17.50 37.97
C VAL A 47 -52.03 16.07 38.17
N GLU A 48 -53.34 15.90 38.13
CA GLU A 48 -54.01 14.60 38.24
C GLU A 48 -53.68 13.71 37.04
N GLY A 49 -53.68 14.28 35.82
CA GLY A 49 -53.23 13.60 34.61
C GLY A 49 -51.77 13.16 34.70
N ALA A 50 -50.89 14.01 35.24
CA ALA A 50 -49.49 13.69 35.47
C ALA A 50 -49.32 12.48 36.40
N ASN A 51 -50.02 12.48 37.55
CA ASN A 51 -49.93 11.40 38.54
C ASN A 51 -50.43 10.06 37.98
N ALA A 52 -51.57 10.05 37.29
CA ALA A 52 -52.10 8.83 36.67
C ALA A 52 -51.16 8.28 35.58
N LEU A 53 -50.51 9.15 34.81
CA LEU A 53 -49.48 8.74 33.84
C LEU A 53 -48.21 8.19 34.51
N LEU A 54 -47.79 8.75 35.65
CA LEU A 54 -46.66 8.23 36.41
C LEU A 54 -46.94 6.81 36.90
N GLU A 55 -48.10 6.55 37.47
CA GLU A 55 -48.50 5.21 37.93
C GLU A 55 -48.54 4.19 36.78
N LEU A 56 -49.08 4.58 35.62
CA LEU A 56 -49.04 3.74 34.43
C LEU A 56 -47.60 3.43 33.96
N VAL A 57 -46.72 4.43 33.97
CA VAL A 57 -45.32 4.23 33.57
C VAL A 57 -44.60 3.26 34.50
N GLU A 58 -44.80 3.38 35.82
CA GLU A 58 -44.23 2.42 36.79
C GLU A 58 -44.75 1.01 36.53
N LEU A 59 -46.08 0.84 36.47
CA LEU A 59 -46.72 -0.45 36.28
C LEU A 59 -46.20 -1.14 35.01
N TYR A 60 -46.05 -0.39 33.91
CA TYR A 60 -45.54 -0.94 32.67
C TYR A 60 -44.03 -1.21 32.67
N HIS A 61 -43.23 -0.37 33.33
CA HIS A 61 -41.77 -0.55 33.40
C HIS A 61 -41.40 -1.76 34.25
N GLU A 62 -42.02 -1.90 35.43
CA GLU A 62 -41.80 -3.02 36.36
C GLU A 62 -42.16 -4.38 35.74
N ASN A 63 -43.19 -4.40 34.86
CA ASN A 63 -43.70 -5.62 34.25
C ASN A 63 -43.29 -5.81 32.79
N ALA A 64 -42.26 -5.08 32.32
CA ALA A 64 -41.72 -5.16 30.96
C ALA A 64 -42.77 -5.01 29.82
N ARG A 65 -43.84 -4.23 30.06
CA ARG A 65 -44.93 -3.99 29.10
C ARG A 65 -44.58 -2.88 28.11
N GLY A 66 -43.68 -3.18 27.16
CA GLY A 66 -43.07 -2.19 26.26
C GLY A 66 -44.05 -1.26 25.53
N PHE A 67 -45.15 -1.78 24.96
CA PHE A 67 -46.11 -0.95 24.21
C PHE A 67 -46.87 0.04 25.10
N GLY A 68 -47.27 -0.38 26.29
CA GLY A 68 -47.93 0.48 27.29
C GLY A 68 -46.96 1.54 27.81
N LEU A 69 -45.74 1.12 28.15
CA LEU A 69 -44.65 2.00 28.62
C LEU A 69 -44.36 3.12 27.63
N VAL A 70 -44.23 2.79 26.34
CA VAL A 70 -43.99 3.80 25.30
C VAL A 70 -45.15 4.78 25.17
N ARG A 71 -46.39 4.30 25.27
CA ARG A 71 -47.59 5.15 25.14
C ARG A 71 -47.70 6.14 26.30
N ALA A 72 -47.67 5.64 27.54
CA ALA A 72 -47.80 6.46 28.74
C ALA A 72 -46.59 7.39 28.92
N GLY A 73 -45.36 6.87 28.74
CA GLY A 73 -44.14 7.66 28.86
C GLY A 73 -44.06 8.79 27.84
N LYS A 74 -44.46 8.56 26.58
CA LYS A 74 -44.47 9.61 25.55
C LYS A 74 -45.51 10.70 25.85
N ALA A 75 -46.68 10.34 26.37
CA ALA A 75 -47.69 11.31 26.78
C ALA A 75 -47.16 12.19 27.92
N PHE A 76 -46.56 11.59 28.94
CA PHE A 76 -45.97 12.31 30.07
C PHE A 76 -44.84 13.26 29.66
N VAL A 77 -43.83 12.75 28.94
CA VAL A 77 -42.66 13.53 28.50
C VAL A 77 -43.07 14.72 27.62
N LYS A 78 -44.12 14.56 26.81
CA LYS A 78 -44.62 15.66 25.97
C LYS A 78 -45.36 16.73 26.77
N ALA A 79 -46.17 16.33 27.75
CA ALA A 79 -47.04 17.25 28.48
C ALA A 79 -46.35 17.93 29.68
N HIS A 80 -45.35 17.30 30.30
CA HIS A 80 -44.82 17.70 31.60
C HIS A 80 -43.31 17.94 31.60
N ARG A 81 -42.83 18.83 30.73
CA ARG A 81 -41.40 19.12 30.57
C ARG A 81 -40.71 19.60 31.85
N ASP A 82 -41.40 20.40 32.66
CA ASP A 82 -40.85 21.02 33.88
C ASP A 82 -41.09 20.18 35.14
N HIS A 83 -41.70 19.00 35.01
CA HIS A 83 -42.00 18.15 36.15
C HIS A 83 -40.71 17.54 36.74
N PRO A 84 -40.55 17.46 38.09
CA PRO A 84 -39.34 16.95 38.73
C PRO A 84 -38.92 15.54 38.28
N ARG A 85 -39.91 14.70 37.95
CA ARG A 85 -39.71 13.32 37.45
C ARG A 85 -39.51 13.20 35.93
N HIS A 86 -39.54 14.31 35.17
CA HIS A 86 -39.43 14.26 33.70
C HIS A 86 -38.20 13.48 33.22
N LYS A 87 -37.04 13.72 33.84
CA LYS A 87 -35.79 12.99 33.57
C LYS A 87 -35.93 11.48 33.77
N GLU A 88 -36.54 11.06 34.89
CA GLU A 88 -36.75 9.64 35.22
C GLU A 88 -37.64 8.97 34.18
N ILE A 89 -38.74 9.62 33.81
CA ILE A 89 -39.69 9.10 32.84
C ILE A 89 -39.10 9.04 31.42
N MET A 90 -38.25 10.01 31.04
CA MET A 90 -37.50 9.92 29.78
C MET A 90 -36.57 8.70 29.74
N LEU A 91 -35.93 8.32 30.86
CA LEU A 91 -35.08 7.12 30.92
C LEU A 91 -35.91 5.84 30.77
N LYS A 92 -37.04 5.73 31.47
CA LYS A 92 -37.95 4.58 31.34
C LYS A 92 -38.56 4.49 29.93
N LEU A 93 -38.87 5.63 29.32
CA LEU A 93 -39.32 5.70 27.93
C LEU A 93 -38.25 5.20 26.95
N LEU A 94 -36.97 5.55 27.18
CA LEU A 94 -35.85 5.02 26.40
C LEU A 94 -35.70 3.51 26.53
N ASP A 95 -35.86 2.95 27.73
CA ASP A 95 -35.87 1.49 27.94
C ASP A 95 -36.99 0.83 27.10
N GLY A 96 -38.19 1.41 27.13
CA GLY A 96 -39.32 0.95 26.31
C GLY A 96 -39.02 0.97 24.82
N TYR A 97 -38.38 2.03 24.31
CA TYR A 97 -37.96 2.10 22.91
C TYR A 97 -36.87 1.07 22.55
N LEU A 98 -35.92 0.83 23.45
CA LEU A 98 -34.86 -0.16 23.25
C LEU A 98 -35.41 -1.59 23.19
N ILE A 99 -36.31 -1.96 24.13
CA ILE A 99 -36.96 -3.28 24.16
C ILE A 99 -37.73 -3.55 22.86
N LEU A 100 -38.46 -2.54 22.37
CA LEU A 100 -39.24 -2.65 21.14
C LEU A 100 -38.43 -2.41 19.86
N SER A 101 -37.10 -2.20 19.96
CA SER A 101 -36.24 -1.89 18.81
C SER A 101 -36.73 -0.69 17.96
N ARG A 102 -37.37 0.30 18.60
CA ARG A 102 -37.87 1.53 17.96
C ARG A 102 -36.72 2.52 17.71
N ASN A 103 -35.81 2.17 16.81
CA ASN A 103 -34.53 2.85 16.61
C ASN A 103 -34.64 4.37 16.38
N GLU A 104 -35.60 4.85 15.58
CA GLU A 104 -35.78 6.30 15.33
C GLU A 104 -36.25 7.06 16.60
N ASP A 105 -37.09 6.42 17.42
CA ASP A 105 -37.53 6.99 18.69
C ASP A 105 -36.42 6.96 19.74
N VAL A 106 -35.57 5.92 19.75
CA VAL A 106 -34.34 5.91 20.57
C VAL A 106 -33.43 7.07 20.15
N VAL A 107 -33.22 7.28 18.83
CA VAL A 107 -32.35 8.34 18.33
C VAL A 107 -32.83 9.72 18.74
N SER A 108 -34.11 10.02 18.49
CA SER A 108 -34.70 11.32 18.82
C SER A 108 -34.75 11.58 20.33
N THR A 109 -35.24 10.62 21.11
CA THR A 109 -35.39 10.76 22.57
C THR A 109 -34.04 10.83 23.27
N SER A 110 -33.03 10.08 22.81
CA SER A 110 -31.68 10.14 23.38
C SER A 110 -31.02 11.50 23.12
N ARG A 111 -31.17 12.06 21.92
CA ARG A 111 -30.67 13.41 21.61
C ARG A 111 -31.31 14.47 22.51
N GLN A 112 -32.63 14.40 22.67
CA GLN A 112 -33.37 15.29 23.57
C GLN A 112 -32.93 15.15 25.03
N PHE A 113 -32.71 13.92 25.51
CA PHE A 113 -32.20 13.68 26.85
C PHE A 113 -30.81 14.29 27.04
N LEU A 114 -29.89 14.08 26.08
CA LEU A 114 -28.54 14.63 26.15
C LEU A 114 -28.51 16.15 26.07
N GLU A 115 -29.49 16.77 25.39
CA GLU A 115 -29.66 18.21 25.32
C GLU A 115 -30.14 18.79 26.67
N PHE A 116 -31.20 18.23 27.26
CA PHE A 116 -31.77 18.75 28.51
C PHE A 116 -31.00 18.34 29.76
N TYR A 117 -30.47 17.12 29.77
CA TYR A 117 -29.88 16.48 30.95
C TYR A 117 -28.42 16.09 30.73
N GLY A 118 -27.70 16.71 29.79
CA GLY A 118 -26.34 16.31 29.41
C GLY A 118 -25.30 16.22 30.54
N LYS A 119 -25.53 16.86 31.70
CA LYS A 119 -24.67 16.78 32.89
C LYS A 119 -25.09 15.69 33.90
N ASP A 120 -26.21 15.01 33.66
CA ASP A 120 -26.71 13.95 34.54
C ASP A 120 -25.82 12.69 34.49
N ALA A 121 -25.78 11.95 35.60
CA ALA A 121 -25.01 10.71 35.71
C ALA A 121 -25.47 9.63 34.71
N ALA A 122 -26.73 9.63 34.27
CA ALA A 122 -27.23 8.69 33.27
C ALA A 122 -26.80 9.03 31.83
N SER A 123 -26.35 10.27 31.56
CA SER A 123 -26.09 10.75 30.20
C SER A 123 -25.05 9.95 29.43
N HIS A 124 -24.03 9.41 30.10
CA HIS A 124 -23.05 8.56 29.41
C HIS A 124 -23.70 7.25 28.91
N ARG A 125 -24.64 6.66 29.65
CA ARG A 125 -25.36 5.44 29.23
C ARG A 125 -26.31 5.74 28.07
N VAL A 126 -27.03 6.85 28.15
CA VAL A 126 -27.92 7.30 27.07
C VAL A 126 -27.13 7.55 25.78
N ALA A 127 -26.00 8.25 25.86
CA ALA A 127 -25.11 8.45 24.71
C ALA A 127 -24.62 7.12 24.13
N ARG A 128 -24.20 6.16 24.96
CA ARG A 128 -23.76 4.84 24.50
C ARG A 128 -24.88 4.09 23.75
N HIS A 129 -26.11 4.07 24.27
CA HIS A 129 -27.23 3.43 23.57
C HIS A 129 -27.59 4.12 22.26
N LEU A 130 -27.54 5.45 22.21
CA LEU A 130 -27.67 6.20 20.96
C LEU A 130 -26.61 5.79 19.95
N ALA A 131 -25.35 5.68 20.38
CA ALA A 131 -24.24 5.28 19.52
C ALA A 131 -24.41 3.85 18.97
N GLU A 132 -24.81 2.89 19.82
CA GLU A 132 -25.11 1.51 19.43
C GLU A 132 -26.20 1.44 18.35
N VAL A 133 -27.27 2.22 18.50
CA VAL A 133 -28.36 2.29 17.50
C VAL A 133 -27.86 2.89 16.19
N LEU A 134 -27.14 4.00 16.22
CA LEU A 134 -26.58 4.64 15.02
C LEU A 134 -25.61 3.71 14.29
N GLU A 135 -24.82 2.94 15.04
CA GLU A 135 -23.89 1.97 14.48
C GLU A 135 -24.62 0.84 13.75
N ARG A 136 -25.69 0.28 14.34
CA ARG A 136 -26.54 -0.73 13.69
C ARG A 136 -27.23 -0.20 12.43
N GLN A 137 -27.52 1.10 12.38
CA GLN A 137 -28.05 1.77 11.18
C GLN A 137 -26.99 2.07 10.11
N GLY A 138 -25.73 1.68 10.31
CA GLY A 138 -24.63 1.95 9.38
C GLY A 138 -24.12 3.41 9.41
N LYS A 139 -24.62 4.25 10.33
CA LYS A 139 -24.21 5.65 10.50
C LYS A 139 -22.91 5.74 11.32
N LYS A 140 -21.85 5.08 10.83
CA LYS A 140 -20.58 4.86 11.57
C LYS A 140 -19.93 6.14 12.10
N MET A 141 -19.90 7.20 11.30
CA MET A 141 -19.28 8.48 11.71
C MET A 141 -20.06 9.15 12.85
N ASP A 142 -21.40 9.13 12.77
CA ASP A 142 -22.24 9.69 13.83
C ASP A 142 -22.15 8.85 15.09
N ALA A 143 -22.17 7.52 14.96
CA ALA A 143 -21.94 6.60 16.07
C ALA A 143 -20.59 6.86 16.75
N ALA A 144 -19.50 7.06 15.99
CA ALA A 144 -18.18 7.36 16.54
C ALA A 144 -18.17 8.64 17.40
N LYS A 145 -18.81 9.71 16.92
CA LYS A 145 -18.94 10.98 17.66
C LYS A 145 -19.74 10.81 18.95
N VAL A 146 -20.83 10.04 18.92
CA VAL A 146 -21.65 9.80 20.11
C VAL A 146 -20.94 8.87 21.11
N TYR A 147 -20.21 7.85 20.66
CA TYR A 147 -19.34 7.06 21.55
C TYR A 147 -18.23 7.92 22.17
N GLU A 148 -17.67 8.88 21.43
CA GLU A 148 -16.73 9.86 21.99
C GLU A 148 -17.40 10.71 23.07
N GLN A 149 -18.64 11.16 22.86
CA GLN A 149 -19.41 11.88 23.88
C GLN A 149 -19.64 11.04 25.13
N ALA A 150 -20.04 9.77 24.98
CA ALA A 150 -20.21 8.84 26.10
C ALA A 150 -18.92 8.68 26.92
N TRP A 151 -17.77 8.55 26.23
CA TRP A 151 -16.45 8.53 26.86
C TRP A 151 -16.13 9.85 27.58
N ARG A 152 -16.39 11.01 26.97
CA ARG A 152 -16.14 12.33 27.58
C ARG A 152 -16.92 12.53 28.87
N LEU A 153 -18.15 12.00 28.94
CA LEU A 153 -19.03 12.10 30.11
C LEU A 153 -18.61 11.19 31.28
N SER A 154 -17.90 10.10 31.00
CA SER A 154 -17.62 9.04 32.00
C SER A 154 -16.13 8.84 32.29
N GLY A 155 -15.25 9.28 31.39
CA GLY A 155 -13.82 9.03 31.42
C GLY A 155 -13.53 7.53 31.54
N THR A 156 -12.51 7.19 32.33
CA THR A 156 -12.02 5.81 32.50
C THR A 156 -13.06 4.81 33.02
N LYS A 157 -14.25 5.26 33.46
CA LYS A 157 -15.37 4.38 33.83
C LYS A 157 -16.05 3.72 32.61
N ASP A 158 -15.94 4.29 31.41
CA ASP A 158 -16.49 3.69 30.16
C ASP A 158 -15.46 3.65 29.02
N GLN A 159 -14.34 2.97 29.25
CA GLN A 159 -13.30 2.79 28.23
C GLN A 159 -13.82 2.15 26.94
N LYS A 160 -14.87 1.31 27.03
CA LYS A 160 -15.46 0.61 25.90
C LYS A 160 -16.00 1.59 24.85
N SER A 161 -16.72 2.62 25.28
CA SER A 161 -17.19 3.68 24.39
C SER A 161 -16.03 4.41 23.70
N GLY A 162 -14.97 4.75 24.46
CA GLY A 162 -13.79 5.40 23.89
C GLY A 162 -13.09 4.54 22.83
N PHE A 163 -12.86 3.25 23.12
CA PHE A 163 -12.26 2.34 22.14
C PHE A 163 -13.14 2.13 20.91
N ARG A 164 -14.46 2.04 21.08
CA ARG A 164 -15.38 1.90 19.94
C ARG A 164 -15.38 3.14 19.05
N ALA A 165 -15.35 4.34 19.64
CA ALA A 165 -15.22 5.59 18.90
C ALA A 165 -13.94 5.62 18.05
N VAL A 166 -12.78 5.35 18.65
CA VAL A 166 -11.48 5.31 17.95
C VAL A 166 -11.50 4.31 16.80
N ARG A 167 -12.06 3.12 17.03
CA ARG A 167 -12.17 2.07 16.01
C ARG A 167 -13.05 2.51 14.84
N LEU A 168 -14.22 3.06 15.12
CA LEU A 168 -15.13 3.54 14.07
C LEU A 168 -14.51 4.70 13.28
N PHE A 169 -13.83 5.64 13.93
CA PHE A 169 -13.08 6.67 13.21
C PHE A 169 -11.99 6.07 12.31
N GLY A 170 -11.24 5.07 12.79
CA GLY A 170 -10.21 4.39 11.99
C GLY A 170 -10.76 3.60 10.80
N GLU A 171 -11.96 3.00 10.93
CA GLU A 171 -12.64 2.28 9.85
C GLU A 171 -13.09 3.19 8.70
N MET A 172 -13.24 4.50 8.93
CA MET A 172 -13.60 5.48 7.89
C MET A 172 -12.42 5.86 6.97
N GLY A 173 -11.26 5.24 7.17
CA GLY A 173 -10.07 5.50 6.35
C GLY A 173 -9.52 6.91 6.54
N SER A 174 -9.10 7.54 5.44
CA SER A 174 -8.56 8.91 5.46
C SER A 174 -9.52 9.93 6.07
N GLY A 175 -10.83 9.75 5.89
CA GLY A 175 -11.87 10.65 6.41
C GLY A 175 -12.02 10.66 7.94
N GLY A 176 -11.52 9.63 8.64
CA GLY A 176 -11.59 9.53 10.10
C GLY A 176 -10.25 9.41 10.82
N ALA A 177 -9.14 9.26 10.10
CA ALA A 177 -7.80 9.11 10.70
C ALA A 177 -7.40 10.27 11.61
N LYS A 178 -7.85 11.50 11.33
CA LYS A 178 -7.60 12.67 12.18
C LYS A 178 -8.25 12.53 13.56
N ASP A 179 -9.53 12.17 13.60
CA ASP A 179 -10.28 12.00 14.84
C ASP A 179 -9.85 10.74 15.60
N CYS A 180 -9.57 9.65 14.89
CA CYS A 180 -8.96 8.45 15.45
C CYS A 180 -7.68 8.79 16.23
N GLY A 181 -6.73 9.49 15.60
CA GLY A 181 -5.47 9.83 16.24
C GLY A 181 -5.62 10.84 17.39
N ARG A 182 -6.47 11.86 17.21
CA ARG A 182 -6.76 12.87 18.25
C ARG A 182 -7.31 12.22 19.51
N LEU A 183 -8.37 11.41 19.38
CA LEU A 183 -9.03 10.79 20.51
C LEU A 183 -8.12 9.76 21.18
N ALA A 184 -7.37 8.98 20.41
CA ALA A 184 -6.42 8.02 20.96
C ALA A 184 -5.32 8.69 21.79
N LEU A 185 -4.75 9.81 21.32
CA LEU A 185 -3.77 10.59 22.10
C LEU A 185 -4.33 11.08 23.44
N GLU A 186 -5.57 11.57 23.44
CA GLU A 186 -6.26 11.99 24.66
C GLU A 186 -6.44 10.82 25.64
N MET A 187 -6.87 9.67 25.12
CA MET A 187 -7.10 8.46 25.91
C MET A 187 -5.80 7.84 26.44
N LEU A 188 -4.71 7.84 25.67
CA LEU A 188 -3.40 7.34 26.09
C LEU A 188 -2.86 8.09 27.32
N GLY A 189 -3.22 9.37 27.51
CA GLY A 189 -2.87 10.11 28.72
C GLY A 189 -3.51 9.57 30.00
N LYS A 190 -4.56 8.74 29.89
CA LYS A 190 -5.38 8.23 31.00
C LYS A 190 -5.30 6.71 31.16
N LEU A 191 -4.73 5.99 30.19
CA LEU A 191 -4.67 4.53 30.14
C LEU A 191 -3.26 4.00 30.43
N LYS A 192 -3.18 2.75 30.88
CA LYS A 192 -1.92 2.04 31.16
C LYS A 192 -1.99 0.59 30.69
N GLY A 193 -0.83 -0.06 30.62
CA GLY A 193 -0.74 -1.50 30.33
C GLY A 193 -1.25 -1.89 28.94
N ARG A 194 -1.80 -3.09 28.84
CA ARG A 194 -2.22 -3.72 27.56
C ARG A 194 -3.24 -2.88 26.78
N GLN A 195 -4.18 -2.26 27.47
CA GLN A 195 -5.22 -1.42 26.85
C GLN A 195 -4.63 -0.18 26.17
N ALA A 196 -3.63 0.47 26.79
CA ALA A 196 -2.93 1.59 26.19
C ALA A 196 -2.10 1.14 24.97
N LEU A 197 -1.45 -0.03 25.06
CA LEU A 197 -0.69 -0.60 23.95
C LEU A 197 -1.59 -0.89 22.73
N GLU A 198 -2.71 -1.58 22.93
CA GLU A 198 -3.64 -1.95 21.85
C GLU A 198 -4.24 -0.70 21.17
N LEU A 199 -4.67 0.29 21.96
CA LEU A 199 -5.15 1.56 21.44
C LEU A 199 -4.07 2.30 20.64
N GLY A 200 -2.86 2.41 21.21
CA GLY A 200 -1.75 3.10 20.60
C GLY A 200 -1.37 2.49 19.25
N ASN A 201 -1.18 1.17 19.21
CA ASN A 201 -0.82 0.45 17.98
C ASN A 201 -1.88 0.63 16.89
N TYR A 202 -3.16 0.38 17.21
CA TYR A 202 -4.25 0.51 16.25
C TYR A 202 -4.30 1.92 15.65
N SER A 203 -4.29 2.96 16.50
CA SER A 203 -4.38 4.33 16.02
C SER A 203 -3.14 4.80 15.27
N PHE A 204 -1.96 4.34 15.67
CA PHE A 204 -0.70 4.61 14.97
C PHE A 204 -0.73 4.07 13.55
N GLU A 205 -1.13 2.81 13.37
CA GLU A 205 -1.27 2.16 12.07
C GLU A 205 -2.32 2.86 11.20
N ARG A 206 -3.48 3.20 11.76
CA ARG A 206 -4.52 3.93 11.01
C ARG A 206 -4.07 5.31 10.58
N CYS A 207 -3.31 6.03 11.40
CA CYS A 207 -2.75 7.32 11.00
C CYS A 207 -1.64 7.18 9.95
N SER A 208 -0.85 6.11 10.01
CA SER A 208 0.26 5.86 9.10
C SER A 208 -0.20 5.39 7.72
N HIS A 209 -1.24 4.54 7.67
CA HIS A 209 -1.72 3.91 6.45
C HIS A 209 -1.99 4.95 5.34
N GLY A 210 -1.36 4.78 4.18
CA GLY A 210 -1.53 5.69 3.04
C GLY A 210 -1.24 7.16 3.35
N ASN A 211 -0.48 7.48 4.42
CA ASN A 211 -0.30 8.84 4.94
C ASN A 211 -1.61 9.55 5.36
N TRP A 212 -2.63 8.81 5.79
CA TRP A 212 -3.94 9.37 6.13
C TRP A 212 -3.90 10.48 7.19
N ASN A 213 -2.97 10.41 8.17
CA ASN A 213 -2.74 11.49 9.11
C ASN A 213 -1.29 11.52 9.63
N ARG A 214 -0.38 12.15 8.88
CA ARG A 214 1.06 12.24 9.25
C ARG A 214 1.29 12.83 10.64
N LYS A 215 0.62 13.94 10.98
CA LYS A 215 0.80 14.62 12.29
C LYS A 215 0.35 13.72 13.44
N GLY A 216 -0.79 13.05 13.29
CA GLY A 216 -1.27 12.09 14.29
C GLY A 216 -0.34 10.89 14.43
N CYS A 217 0.20 10.36 13.34
CA CYS A 217 1.15 9.25 13.36
C CYS A 217 2.43 9.62 14.14
N ILE A 218 3.02 10.79 13.87
CA ILE A 218 4.20 11.29 14.58
C ILE A 218 3.91 11.39 16.09
N ALA A 219 2.84 12.10 16.46
CA ALA A 219 2.48 12.31 17.85
C ALA A 219 2.17 11.00 18.60
N LEU A 220 1.46 10.06 17.95
CA LEU A 220 1.19 8.75 18.53
C LEU A 220 2.45 7.93 18.69
N GLY A 221 3.32 7.87 17.68
CA GLY A 221 4.58 7.14 17.75
C GLY A 221 5.48 7.66 18.89
N GLU A 222 5.64 8.98 18.98
CA GLU A 222 6.37 9.62 20.09
C GLU A 222 5.74 9.29 21.45
N LYS A 223 4.41 9.33 21.57
CA LYS A 223 3.69 9.01 22.81
C LYS A 223 3.89 7.56 23.22
N ILE A 224 3.80 6.61 22.28
CA ILE A 224 3.99 5.17 22.50
C ILE A 224 5.42 4.89 23.00
N ILE A 225 6.42 5.52 22.39
CA ILE A 225 7.82 5.42 22.79
C ILE A 225 8.04 6.02 24.18
N ALA A 226 7.56 7.24 24.43
CA ALA A 226 7.74 7.95 25.70
C ALA A 226 7.09 7.21 26.88
N MET A 227 5.94 6.56 26.64
CA MET A 227 5.24 5.75 27.65
C MET A 227 5.85 4.35 27.80
N ASN A 228 6.86 3.98 27.00
CA ASN A 228 7.47 2.65 26.99
C ASN A 228 6.43 1.51 26.88
N LEU A 229 5.39 1.72 26.06
CA LEU A 229 4.28 0.76 25.91
C LEU A 229 4.71 -0.50 25.17
N VAL A 230 5.56 -0.35 24.16
CA VAL A 230 6.21 -1.43 23.45
C VAL A 230 7.50 -1.75 24.18
N ARG A 231 7.79 -3.03 24.47
CA ARG A 231 9.07 -3.47 25.05
C ARG A 231 9.99 -4.13 24.03
N ASP A 232 9.40 -4.76 23.02
CA ASP A 232 10.12 -5.40 21.93
C ASP A 232 10.97 -4.37 21.14
N ALA A 233 12.24 -4.71 20.92
CA ALA A 233 13.18 -3.83 20.23
C ALA A 233 12.82 -3.68 18.75
N GLY A 234 12.34 -4.75 18.11
CA GLY A 234 11.92 -4.74 16.70
C GLY A 234 10.77 -3.78 16.45
N ARG A 235 9.68 -3.91 17.19
CA ARG A 235 8.53 -3.03 17.09
C ARG A 235 8.86 -1.58 17.47
N LYS A 236 9.73 -1.35 18.46
CA LYS A 236 10.23 0.02 18.74
C LYS A 236 10.99 0.60 17.55
N ALA A 237 11.85 -0.19 16.92
CA ALA A 237 12.63 0.23 15.76
C ALA A 237 11.71 0.59 14.59
N GLU A 238 10.68 -0.22 14.33
CA GLU A 238 9.68 0.03 13.30
C GLU A 238 8.90 1.33 13.55
N ILE A 239 8.46 1.59 14.79
CA ILE A 239 7.79 2.85 15.14
C ILE A 239 8.72 4.03 14.87
N HIS A 240 10.00 3.93 15.26
CA HIS A 240 10.99 4.95 14.94
C HIS A 240 11.12 5.15 13.43
N TYR A 241 11.23 4.07 12.65
CA TYR A 241 11.36 4.12 11.19
C TYR A 241 10.16 4.79 10.51
N VAL A 242 8.95 4.42 10.90
CA VAL A 242 7.70 4.99 10.35
C VAL A 242 7.57 6.47 10.73
N VAL A 243 7.83 6.83 11.99
CA VAL A 243 7.82 8.24 12.44
C VAL A 243 8.87 9.05 11.66
N ALA A 244 10.05 8.49 11.42
CA ALA A 244 11.10 9.13 10.63
C ALA A 244 10.62 9.45 9.21
N GLY A 245 9.95 8.50 8.54
CA GLY A 245 9.39 8.71 7.20
C GLY A 245 8.33 9.82 7.16
N HIS A 246 7.45 9.89 8.15
CA HIS A 246 6.45 10.97 8.26
C HIS A 246 7.11 12.33 8.55
N LEU A 247 8.10 12.39 9.46
CA LEU A 247 8.89 13.59 9.73
C LEU A 247 9.59 14.08 8.47
N TRP A 248 10.22 13.16 7.73
CA TRP A 248 10.87 13.43 6.45
C TRP A 248 9.89 14.06 5.45
N GLY A 249 8.69 13.48 5.31
CA GLY A 249 7.63 14.00 4.45
C GLY A 249 7.05 15.35 4.88
N THR A 250 7.33 15.82 6.10
CA THR A 250 6.96 17.18 6.57
C THR A 250 8.10 18.19 6.51
N GLY A 251 9.27 17.79 6.00
CA GLY A 251 10.46 18.65 5.93
C GLY A 251 11.28 18.72 7.23
N GLN A 252 10.89 18.01 8.28
CA GLN A 252 11.63 17.95 9.56
C GLN A 252 12.82 16.99 9.46
N ARG A 253 13.79 17.31 8.59
CA ARG A 253 14.91 16.42 8.22
C ARG A 253 15.76 15.99 9.41
N VAL A 254 16.07 16.91 10.34
CA VAL A 254 16.92 16.63 11.52
C VAL A 254 16.24 15.63 12.47
N ASN A 255 14.95 15.84 12.75
CA ASN A 255 14.16 14.94 13.59
C ASN A 255 14.01 13.57 12.92
N ALA A 256 13.77 13.54 11.60
CA ALA A 256 13.70 12.30 10.84
C ALA A 256 15.01 11.50 10.94
N LEU A 257 16.17 12.13 10.74
CA LEU A 257 17.48 11.48 10.86
C LEU A 257 17.71 10.89 12.26
N THR A 258 17.28 11.60 13.30
CA THR A 258 17.35 11.12 14.68
C THR A 258 16.53 9.83 14.85
N HIS A 259 15.34 9.77 14.28
CA HIS A 259 14.49 8.57 14.37
C HIS A 259 15.03 7.41 13.51
N TYR A 260 15.50 7.65 12.28
CA TYR A 260 16.14 6.61 11.48
C TYR A 260 17.38 6.03 12.19
N ARG A 261 18.19 6.86 12.86
CA ARG A 261 19.31 6.39 13.69
C ARG A 261 18.85 5.50 14.83
N LYS A 262 17.82 5.90 15.57
CA LYS A 262 17.25 5.08 16.64
C LYS A 262 16.71 3.74 16.15
N ALA A 263 16.06 3.71 14.98
CA ALA A 263 15.61 2.46 14.36
C ALA A 263 16.79 1.52 14.08
N TRP A 264 17.85 2.03 13.46
CA TRP A 264 19.09 1.27 13.23
C TRP A 264 19.74 0.80 14.54
N ASP A 265 19.82 1.66 15.55
CA ASP A 265 20.48 1.31 16.82
C ASP A 265 19.75 0.20 17.59
N LEU A 266 18.44 0.08 17.42
CA LEU A 266 17.61 -0.96 18.00
C LEU A 266 17.64 -2.28 17.22
N GLN A 267 17.98 -2.25 15.93
CA GLN A 267 17.99 -3.40 15.02
C GLN A 267 19.23 -3.36 14.10
N LYS A 268 20.40 -3.66 14.67
CA LYS A 268 21.71 -3.58 14.00
C LYS A 268 21.94 -4.64 12.91
N ASP A 269 21.03 -5.59 12.76
CA ASP A 269 21.13 -6.63 11.73
C ASP A 269 20.16 -6.37 10.56
N ASP A 270 19.33 -5.33 10.65
CA ASP A 270 18.43 -4.91 9.57
C ASP A 270 19.20 -4.06 8.54
N GLU A 271 19.52 -4.68 7.41
CA GLU A 271 20.21 -4.04 6.28
C GLU A 271 19.45 -2.82 5.75
N GLY A 272 18.12 -2.93 5.66
CA GLY A 272 17.24 -1.90 5.14
C GLY A 272 17.31 -0.62 5.97
N TYR A 273 17.36 -0.75 7.30
CA TYR A 273 17.52 0.41 8.19
C TYR A 273 18.88 1.09 8.04
N LEU A 274 19.97 0.33 7.91
CA LEU A 274 21.29 0.92 7.70
C LEU A 274 21.36 1.66 6.36
N TYR A 275 20.92 1.03 5.27
CA TYR A 275 20.94 1.66 3.95
C TYR A 275 20.01 2.88 3.89
N GLN A 276 18.78 2.78 4.41
CA GLN A 276 17.85 3.92 4.42
C GLN A 276 18.46 5.11 5.15
N LEU A 277 19.16 4.86 6.27
CA LEU A 277 19.83 5.90 7.03
C LEU A 277 21.02 6.53 6.28
N ILE A 278 21.79 5.75 5.53
CA ILE A 278 22.81 6.28 4.60
C ILE A 278 22.13 7.18 3.56
N ALA A 279 21.06 6.71 2.92
CA ALA A 279 20.35 7.45 1.87
C ALA A 279 19.77 8.76 2.39
N VAL A 280 19.04 8.75 3.51
CA VAL A 280 18.44 9.97 4.08
C VAL A 280 19.49 10.92 4.67
N THR A 281 20.63 10.41 5.16
CA THR A 281 21.74 11.27 5.59
C THR A 281 22.30 12.04 4.39
N TYR A 282 22.48 11.36 3.26
CA TYR A 282 22.93 12.01 2.03
C TYR A 282 21.92 13.03 1.49
N ASP A 283 20.64 12.62 1.36
CA ASP A 283 19.56 13.47 0.83
C ASP A 283 19.25 14.66 1.76
N GLY A 284 19.56 14.54 3.05
CA GLY A 284 19.50 15.59 4.04
C GLY A 284 20.71 16.54 4.00
N SER A 285 21.55 16.43 2.97
CA SER A 285 22.80 17.18 2.80
C SER A 285 23.86 16.90 3.89
N GLY A 286 23.85 15.71 4.48
CA GLY A 286 24.86 15.29 5.45
C GLY A 286 26.28 15.29 4.88
N LYS A 287 27.26 15.56 5.73
CA LYS A 287 28.68 15.63 5.36
C LYS A 287 29.25 14.25 5.07
N ALA A 288 30.32 14.16 4.28
CA ALA A 288 30.98 12.89 4.00
C ALA A 288 31.48 12.22 5.29
N ALA A 289 31.96 13.00 6.27
CA ALA A 289 32.35 12.52 7.59
C ALA A 289 31.21 11.83 8.37
N GLN A 290 29.95 12.23 8.13
CA GLN A 290 28.77 11.60 8.75
C GLN A 290 28.36 10.30 8.03
N LEU A 291 28.56 10.25 6.71
CA LEU A 291 28.22 9.09 5.88
C LEU A 291 29.26 7.98 5.98
N LYS A 292 30.56 8.33 5.95
CA LYS A 292 31.68 7.37 5.91
C LYS A 292 31.56 6.23 6.93
N PRO A 293 31.35 6.47 8.25
CA PRO A 293 31.25 5.37 9.20
C PRO A 293 30.06 4.43 8.91
N LEU A 294 29.00 4.93 8.29
CA LEU A 294 27.82 4.12 7.96
C LEU A 294 28.05 3.27 6.72
N VAL A 295 28.71 3.85 5.71
CA VAL A 295 29.09 3.12 4.49
C VAL A 295 30.13 2.05 4.79
N ASP A 296 31.12 2.35 5.63
CA ASP A 296 32.12 1.37 6.08
C ASP A 296 31.46 0.24 6.87
N GLU A 297 30.54 0.58 7.79
CA GLU A 297 29.77 -0.42 8.54
C GLU A 297 28.90 -1.30 7.61
N TYR A 298 28.29 -0.71 6.59
CA TYR A 298 27.50 -1.45 5.61
C TYR A 298 28.38 -2.46 4.87
N GLY A 299 29.54 -2.02 4.34
CA GLY A 299 30.46 -2.91 3.63
C GLY A 299 31.01 -4.04 4.51
N ARG A 300 31.14 -3.81 5.82
CA ARG A 300 31.58 -4.83 6.78
C ARG A 300 30.47 -5.86 7.08
N ARG A 301 29.21 -5.42 7.21
CA ARG A 301 28.08 -6.27 7.61
C ARG A 301 27.43 -7.00 6.44
N HIS A 302 27.38 -6.38 5.26
CA HIS A 302 26.64 -6.89 4.09
C HIS A 302 27.56 -7.07 2.87
N PRO A 303 28.65 -7.88 2.99
CA PRO A 303 29.63 -8.02 1.90
C PRO A 303 29.08 -8.76 0.67
N SER A 304 27.94 -9.45 0.77
CA SER A 304 27.30 -10.12 -0.36
C SER A 304 26.46 -9.17 -1.22
N ASN A 305 25.87 -8.12 -0.64
CA ASN A 305 24.99 -7.19 -1.36
C ASN A 305 25.77 -6.04 -2.02
N GLN A 306 26.50 -6.41 -3.07
CA GLN A 306 27.34 -5.48 -3.81
C GLN A 306 26.54 -4.34 -4.46
N GLU A 307 25.31 -4.58 -4.89
CA GLU A 307 24.46 -3.58 -5.57
C GLU A 307 24.14 -2.39 -4.65
N ILE A 308 23.63 -2.67 -3.44
CA ILE A 308 23.28 -1.66 -2.45
C ILE A 308 24.56 -1.04 -1.86
N PHE A 309 25.63 -1.82 -1.68
CA PHE A 309 26.92 -1.26 -1.29
C PHE A 309 27.44 -0.22 -2.30
N GLY A 310 27.27 -0.49 -3.61
CA GLY A 310 27.55 0.46 -4.67
C GLY A 310 26.75 1.77 -4.54
N ARG A 311 25.46 1.69 -4.17
CA ARG A 311 24.63 2.88 -3.91
C ARG A 311 25.13 3.66 -2.69
N ALA A 312 25.50 2.97 -1.60
CA ALA A 312 26.04 3.59 -0.40
C ALA A 312 27.37 4.32 -0.67
N LEU A 313 28.28 3.69 -1.41
CA LEU A 313 29.53 4.30 -1.85
C LEU A 313 29.29 5.50 -2.77
N SER A 314 28.33 5.41 -3.70
CA SER A 314 27.96 6.53 -4.57
C SER A 314 27.48 7.74 -3.75
N ASN A 315 26.60 7.54 -2.76
CA ASN A 315 26.18 8.60 -1.83
C ASN A 315 27.38 9.26 -1.13
N LEU A 316 28.36 8.47 -0.67
CA LEU A 316 29.58 9.00 -0.04
C LEU A 316 30.48 9.77 -1.03
N ALA A 317 30.66 9.27 -2.25
CA ALA A 317 31.44 9.94 -3.29
C ALA A 317 30.85 11.32 -3.64
N HIS A 318 29.53 11.38 -3.84
CA HIS A 318 28.83 12.64 -4.07
C HIS A 318 28.92 13.61 -2.88
N ALA A 319 28.90 13.10 -1.64
CA ALA A 319 29.10 13.94 -0.46
C ALA A 319 30.50 14.54 -0.42
N HIS A 320 31.55 13.76 -0.71
CA HIS A 320 32.91 14.28 -0.83
C HIS A 320 33.01 15.34 -1.94
N ALA A 321 32.40 15.11 -3.10
CA ALA A 321 32.38 16.07 -4.19
C ALA A 321 31.68 17.39 -3.81
N ARG A 322 30.54 17.32 -3.10
CA ARG A 322 29.83 18.50 -2.57
C ARG A 322 30.68 19.31 -1.60
N GLU A 323 31.56 18.65 -0.84
CA GLU A 323 32.52 19.27 0.07
C GLU A 323 33.84 19.68 -0.62
N LYS A 324 33.90 19.65 -1.96
CA LYS A 324 35.08 19.97 -2.79
C LYS A 324 36.29 19.05 -2.52
N GLN A 325 36.05 17.87 -1.98
CA GLN A 325 37.05 16.83 -1.72
C GLN A 325 37.13 15.87 -2.91
N LEU A 326 37.44 16.40 -4.09
CA LEU A 326 37.40 15.65 -5.35
C LEU A 326 38.33 14.42 -5.38
N PRO A 327 39.56 14.45 -4.84
CA PRO A 327 40.39 13.24 -4.79
C PRO A 327 39.73 12.09 -4.02
N GLN A 328 39.07 12.39 -2.90
CA GLN A 328 38.31 11.41 -2.11
C GLN A 328 37.06 10.95 -2.86
N ALA A 329 36.35 11.86 -3.53
CA ALA A 329 35.19 11.52 -4.37
C ALA A 329 35.57 10.53 -5.48
N VAL A 330 36.67 10.78 -6.20
CA VAL A 330 37.22 9.90 -7.25
C VAL A 330 37.59 8.52 -6.68
N ALA A 331 38.29 8.48 -5.55
CA ALA A 331 38.70 7.21 -4.92
C ALA A 331 37.51 6.35 -4.47
N VAL A 332 36.49 6.97 -3.87
CA VAL A 332 35.26 6.26 -3.44
C VAL A 332 34.43 5.84 -4.66
N ALA A 333 34.27 6.72 -5.66
CA ALA A 333 33.53 6.42 -6.87
C ALA A 333 34.13 5.25 -7.65
N ALA A 334 35.46 5.17 -7.77
CA ALA A 334 36.14 4.06 -8.45
C ALA A 334 35.77 2.69 -7.87
N ARG A 335 35.61 2.61 -6.54
CA ARG A 335 35.16 1.39 -5.85
C ARG A 335 33.72 1.02 -6.19
N ALA A 336 32.87 2.01 -6.43
CA ALA A 336 31.44 1.80 -6.71
C ALA A 336 31.11 1.50 -8.17
N LEU A 337 32.01 1.82 -9.12
CA LEU A 337 31.79 1.68 -10.56
C LEU A 337 31.41 0.26 -10.99
N SER A 338 32.05 -0.77 -10.42
CA SER A 338 31.75 -2.17 -10.77
C SER A 338 30.45 -2.69 -10.15
N HIS A 339 29.88 -1.96 -9.21
CA HIS A 339 28.73 -2.39 -8.42
C HIS A 339 27.43 -1.73 -8.88
N ASN A 340 27.44 -0.39 -9.00
CA ASN A 340 26.26 0.36 -9.41
C ASN A 340 26.63 1.67 -10.14
N PRO A 341 27.11 1.58 -11.39
CA PRO A 341 27.62 2.74 -12.14
C PRO A 341 26.55 3.78 -12.50
N GLY A 342 25.27 3.38 -12.51
CA GLY A 342 24.15 4.24 -12.88
C GLY A 342 23.50 4.99 -11.72
N TYR A 343 23.71 4.57 -10.48
CA TYR A 343 23.07 5.23 -9.34
C TYR A 343 23.66 6.64 -9.14
N ARG A 344 22.78 7.64 -9.26
CA ARG A 344 23.12 9.08 -9.27
C ARG A 344 24.11 9.50 -10.36
N ASP A 345 24.08 8.80 -11.49
CA ASP A 345 24.96 9.05 -12.64
C ASP A 345 26.47 8.93 -12.29
N LEU A 346 26.80 8.05 -11.35
CA LEU A 346 28.14 7.91 -10.79
C LEU A 346 29.24 7.79 -11.87
N ALA A 347 29.04 6.95 -12.89
CA ALA A 347 30.04 6.76 -13.95
C ALA A 347 30.36 8.05 -14.72
N ILE A 348 29.34 8.88 -14.97
CA ILE A 348 29.51 10.20 -15.59
C ILE A 348 30.28 11.11 -14.64
N TYR A 349 29.83 11.24 -13.40
CA TYR A 349 30.46 12.11 -12.40
C TYR A 349 31.91 11.73 -12.10
N TYR A 350 32.24 10.43 -12.11
CA TYR A 350 33.61 9.96 -11.97
C TYR A 350 34.55 10.58 -13.01
N VAL A 351 34.15 10.59 -14.29
CA VAL A 351 34.91 11.24 -15.38
C VAL A 351 35.02 12.75 -15.17
N ARG A 352 33.95 13.39 -14.66
CA ARG A 352 33.99 14.84 -14.38
C ARG A 352 34.95 15.17 -13.26
N TRP A 353 34.83 14.49 -12.13
CA TRP A 353 35.66 14.72 -10.95
C TRP A 353 37.12 14.41 -11.21
N ILE A 354 37.45 13.34 -11.90
CA ILE A 354 38.86 13.03 -12.20
C ILE A 354 39.49 14.07 -13.13
N ASN A 355 38.72 14.56 -14.12
CA ASN A 355 39.15 15.66 -14.98
C ASN A 355 39.33 16.99 -14.21
N GLU A 356 38.45 17.27 -13.25
CA GLU A 356 38.56 18.46 -12.40
C GLU A 356 39.72 18.37 -11.41
N VAL A 357 40.10 17.17 -10.97
CA VAL A 357 41.31 16.96 -10.16
C VAL A 357 42.54 17.23 -11.01
N ASP A 358 42.65 16.58 -12.16
CA ASP A 358 43.73 16.80 -13.13
C ASP A 358 43.34 16.21 -14.51
N PRO A 359 43.23 17.03 -15.57
CA PRO A 359 42.92 16.56 -16.92
C PRO A 359 43.92 15.52 -17.48
N ASN A 360 45.15 15.47 -16.98
CA ASN A 360 46.13 14.45 -17.41
C ASN A 360 45.77 13.03 -16.93
N ARG A 361 44.82 12.92 -15.98
CA ARG A 361 44.37 11.64 -15.41
C ARG A 361 43.19 11.02 -16.15
N LEU A 362 42.79 11.57 -17.31
CA LEU A 362 41.73 10.97 -18.13
C LEU A 362 42.06 9.55 -18.61
N GLY A 363 43.34 9.19 -18.73
CA GLY A 363 43.78 7.82 -18.99
C GLY A 363 43.42 6.86 -17.85
N GLU A 364 43.54 7.30 -16.59
CA GLU A 364 43.09 6.53 -15.42
C GLU A 364 41.58 6.34 -15.44
N ALA A 365 40.83 7.38 -15.84
CA ALA A 365 39.38 7.32 -15.95
C ALA A 365 38.95 6.23 -16.93
N GLU A 366 39.61 6.16 -18.08
CA GLU A 366 39.38 5.15 -19.09
C GLU A 366 39.64 3.74 -18.55
N GLN A 367 40.81 3.53 -17.93
CA GLN A 367 41.20 2.24 -17.36
C GLN A 367 40.21 1.76 -16.30
N ALA A 368 39.80 2.65 -15.39
CA ALA A 368 38.84 2.33 -14.33
C ALA A 368 37.47 1.96 -14.89
N LEU A 369 36.95 2.71 -15.88
CA LEU A 369 35.67 2.41 -16.52
C LEU A 369 35.71 1.09 -17.30
N ARG A 370 36.79 0.81 -18.05
CA ARG A 370 36.98 -0.47 -18.76
C ARG A 370 37.08 -1.64 -17.79
N GLY A 371 37.82 -1.48 -16.69
CA GLY A 371 37.92 -2.46 -15.63
C GLY A 371 36.56 -2.74 -14.99
N ALA A 372 35.79 -1.70 -14.71
CA ALA A 372 34.44 -1.82 -14.17
C ALA A 372 33.47 -2.50 -15.17
N LEU A 373 33.58 -2.21 -16.47
CA LEU A 373 32.72 -2.80 -17.52
C LEU A 373 32.78 -4.33 -17.51
N SER A 374 33.97 -4.90 -17.30
CA SER A 374 34.18 -6.36 -17.24
C SER A 374 33.55 -7.03 -16.01
N LYS A 375 33.32 -6.27 -14.94
CA LYS A 375 32.82 -6.77 -13.64
C LYS A 375 31.36 -6.41 -13.38
N ALA A 376 30.86 -5.37 -14.03
CA ALA A 376 29.50 -4.88 -13.84
C ALA A 376 28.46 -5.88 -14.36
N PRO A 377 27.30 -6.00 -13.68
CA PRO A 377 26.16 -6.75 -14.19
C PRO A 377 25.77 -6.26 -15.59
N ALA A 378 25.38 -7.18 -16.47
CA ALA A 378 25.03 -6.89 -17.87
C ALA A 378 24.14 -5.64 -17.96
N GLN A 379 22.99 -5.65 -17.29
CA GLN A 379 22.01 -4.57 -17.26
C GLN A 379 22.53 -3.19 -16.79
N ALA A 380 23.72 -3.08 -16.20
CA ALA A 380 24.32 -1.83 -15.77
C ALA A 380 25.48 -1.35 -16.67
N ARG A 381 25.95 -2.18 -17.61
CA ARG A 381 27.11 -1.88 -18.47
C ARG A 381 26.89 -0.68 -19.38
N HIS A 382 25.64 -0.43 -19.78
CA HIS A 382 25.31 0.71 -20.62
C HIS A 382 25.64 2.06 -19.98
N PHE A 383 25.56 2.20 -18.64
CA PHE A 383 25.97 3.44 -17.96
C PHE A 383 27.47 3.72 -18.12
N ILE A 384 28.28 2.67 -18.05
CA ILE A 384 29.72 2.76 -18.23
C ILE A 384 30.05 3.12 -19.69
N ARG A 385 29.38 2.47 -20.65
CA ARG A 385 29.56 2.78 -22.09
C ARG A 385 29.15 4.21 -22.41
N LEU A 386 28.07 4.72 -21.82
CA LEU A 386 27.65 6.12 -21.97
C LEU A 386 28.70 7.09 -21.41
N ALA A 387 29.25 6.82 -20.21
CA ALA A 387 30.31 7.65 -19.63
C ALA A 387 31.59 7.65 -20.50
N LEU A 388 31.99 6.48 -21.02
CA LEU A 388 33.11 6.36 -21.97
C LEU A 388 32.84 7.15 -23.26
N ALA A 389 31.68 6.94 -23.89
CA ALA A 389 31.34 7.54 -25.17
C ALA A 389 31.23 9.07 -25.08
N ILE A 390 30.43 9.55 -24.13
CA ILE A 390 29.96 10.93 -24.09
C ILE A 390 30.87 11.79 -23.23
N ASP A 391 30.96 11.50 -21.94
CA ASP A 391 31.70 12.36 -21.01
C ASP A 391 33.22 12.26 -21.19
N LEU A 392 33.76 11.08 -21.52
CA LEU A 392 35.20 10.89 -21.70
C LEU A 392 35.64 11.19 -23.13
N TYR A 393 35.27 10.34 -24.11
CA TYR A 393 35.82 10.44 -25.46
C TYR A 393 35.30 11.65 -26.24
N ARG A 394 33.98 11.92 -26.25
CA ARG A 394 33.42 13.05 -26.99
C ARG A 394 33.75 14.38 -26.34
N ASP A 395 33.53 14.51 -25.02
CA ASP A 395 33.54 15.82 -24.37
C ASP A 395 34.91 16.25 -23.86
N ARG A 396 35.78 15.32 -23.41
CA ARG A 396 37.06 15.66 -22.78
C ARG A 396 38.27 15.32 -23.64
N ILE A 397 38.39 14.07 -24.07
CA ILE A 397 39.48 13.61 -24.94
C ILE A 397 39.32 14.14 -26.38
N LYS A 398 38.09 14.43 -26.81
CA LYS A 398 37.73 14.86 -28.17
C LYS A 398 38.05 13.82 -29.26
N ASP A 399 38.09 12.54 -28.91
CA ASP A 399 38.22 11.45 -29.88
C ASP A 399 36.84 10.96 -30.33
N LEU A 400 36.33 11.56 -31.40
CA LEU A 400 35.01 11.24 -31.93
C LEU A 400 34.92 9.80 -32.46
N ASN A 401 36.01 9.24 -32.98
CA ASN A 401 36.01 7.87 -33.50
C ASN A 401 35.83 6.85 -32.37
N ARG A 402 36.57 7.02 -31.27
CA ARG A 402 36.41 6.17 -30.08
C ARG A 402 35.05 6.36 -29.42
N ALA A 403 34.58 7.60 -29.31
CA ALA A 403 33.26 7.90 -28.79
C ALA A 403 32.14 7.20 -29.59
N ARG A 404 32.21 7.26 -30.92
CA ARG A 404 31.26 6.59 -31.82
C ARG A 404 31.38 5.06 -31.72
N GLY A 405 32.59 4.55 -31.57
CA GLY A 405 32.85 3.13 -31.34
C GLY A 405 32.12 2.58 -30.09
N GLU A 406 32.11 3.34 -29.00
CA GLU A 406 31.39 2.94 -27.78
C GLU A 406 29.87 2.93 -27.95
N VAL A 407 29.29 3.93 -28.63
CA VAL A 407 27.85 3.92 -28.93
C VAL A 407 27.50 2.72 -29.81
N ARG A 408 28.35 2.39 -30.80
CA ARG A 408 28.16 1.21 -31.65
C ARG A 408 28.17 -0.10 -30.85
N GLN A 409 29.10 -0.25 -29.91
CA GLN A 409 29.15 -1.43 -29.05
C GLN A 409 27.97 -1.50 -28.08
N LEU A 410 27.53 -0.36 -27.54
CA LEU A 410 26.33 -0.27 -26.72
C LEU A 410 25.10 -0.82 -27.47
N ILE A 411 24.92 -0.42 -28.74
CA ILE A 411 23.82 -0.92 -29.58
C ILE A 411 23.91 -2.43 -29.82
N ARG A 412 25.13 -2.97 -29.98
CA ARG A 412 25.35 -4.39 -30.34
C ARG A 412 25.19 -5.35 -29.17
N GLU A 413 25.63 -4.96 -27.98
CA GLU A 413 25.74 -5.89 -26.86
C GLU A 413 24.48 -5.99 -26.01
N GLU A 414 23.67 -4.93 -25.88
CA GLU A 414 22.51 -4.96 -24.98
C GLU A 414 21.31 -4.09 -25.43
N PRO A 415 20.09 -4.65 -25.53
CA PRO A 415 18.86 -3.89 -25.75
C PRO A 415 18.43 -3.17 -24.49
N VAL A 416 18.63 -1.86 -24.48
CA VAL A 416 18.23 -1.02 -23.36
C VAL A 416 17.09 -0.08 -23.79
N ASN A 417 15.94 -0.25 -23.17
CA ASN A 417 14.75 0.58 -23.39
C ASN A 417 14.78 1.82 -22.47
N ASP A 418 15.89 2.57 -22.49
CA ASP A 418 16.13 3.71 -21.58
C ASP A 418 16.24 5.03 -22.36
N GLY A 419 15.50 6.04 -21.92
CA GLY A 419 15.51 7.38 -22.52
C GLY A 419 16.89 8.06 -22.51
N ARG A 420 17.80 7.69 -21.59
CA ARG A 420 19.16 8.26 -21.50
C ARG A 420 20.02 7.96 -22.73
N ILE A 421 19.68 6.92 -23.48
CA ILE A 421 20.42 6.52 -24.68
C ILE A 421 20.03 7.38 -25.89
N ALA A 422 18.87 8.04 -25.85
CA ALA A 422 18.39 8.94 -26.90
C ALA A 422 19.40 10.04 -27.23
N SER A 423 20.01 10.66 -26.22
CA SER A 423 21.02 11.70 -26.41
C SER A 423 22.29 11.16 -27.07
N ALA A 424 22.73 9.95 -26.69
CA ALA A 424 23.90 9.31 -27.30
C ALA A 424 23.63 8.89 -28.75
N LEU A 425 22.45 8.32 -29.04
CA LEU A 425 22.04 7.96 -30.40
C LEU A 425 21.86 9.19 -31.29
N SER A 426 21.31 10.29 -30.75
CA SER A 426 21.17 11.54 -31.50
C SER A 426 22.53 12.09 -31.87
N TRP A 427 23.46 12.14 -30.92
CA TRP A 427 24.82 12.56 -31.23
C TRP A 427 25.50 11.60 -32.22
N TYR A 428 25.32 10.28 -32.08
CA TYR A 428 25.90 9.29 -33.00
C TYR A 428 25.41 9.46 -34.44
N LEU A 429 24.11 9.71 -34.67
CA LEU A 429 23.59 9.94 -36.02
C LEU A 429 23.94 11.33 -36.57
N THR A 430 23.88 12.37 -35.74
CA THR A 430 24.18 13.75 -36.18
C THR A 430 25.68 13.96 -36.41
N SER A 431 26.56 13.24 -35.73
CA SER A 431 28.03 13.34 -35.88
C SER A 431 28.61 12.47 -37.00
N SER A 432 27.77 11.84 -37.84
CA SER A 432 28.28 11.05 -38.96
C SER A 432 29.06 11.93 -39.95
N PRO A 433 30.28 11.54 -40.36
CA PRO A 433 31.16 12.39 -41.16
C PRO A 433 30.67 12.62 -42.60
N ASP A 434 29.84 11.72 -43.12
CA ASP A 434 29.33 11.76 -44.49
C ASP A 434 28.01 10.97 -44.60
N GLU A 435 27.28 11.17 -45.70
CA GLU A 435 26.00 10.48 -45.94
C GLU A 435 26.15 8.96 -46.05
N GLY A 436 27.25 8.46 -46.63
CA GLY A 436 27.48 7.02 -46.78
C GLY A 436 27.70 6.33 -45.44
N THR A 437 28.50 6.93 -44.56
CA THR A 437 28.70 6.46 -43.19
C THR A 437 27.41 6.53 -42.39
N PHE A 438 26.67 7.64 -42.48
CA PHE A 438 25.35 7.76 -41.87
C PHE A 438 24.41 6.64 -42.30
N ARG A 439 24.22 6.43 -43.60
CA ARG A 439 23.27 5.44 -44.14
C ARG A 439 23.61 4.02 -43.66
N ARG A 440 24.89 3.63 -43.69
CA ARG A 440 25.34 2.31 -43.20
C ARG A 440 25.02 2.10 -41.72
N GLU A 441 25.32 3.08 -40.87
CA GLU A 441 25.08 2.98 -39.43
C GLU A 441 23.60 3.07 -39.07
N ALA A 442 22.86 3.94 -39.76
CA ALA A 442 21.41 4.05 -39.63
C ALA A 442 20.72 2.74 -40.04
N GLN A 443 21.20 2.05 -41.08
CA GLN A 443 20.71 0.72 -41.45
C GLN A 443 20.99 -0.34 -40.38
N GLU A 444 22.17 -0.34 -39.75
CA GLU A 444 22.44 -1.23 -38.61
C GLU A 444 21.46 -0.97 -37.46
N LEU A 445 21.21 0.30 -37.13
CA LEU A 445 20.24 0.72 -36.12
C LEU A 445 18.79 0.32 -36.45
N LEU A 446 18.37 0.46 -37.71
CA LEU A 446 17.04 0.04 -38.16
C LEU A 446 16.88 -1.48 -38.12
N LYS A 447 17.88 -2.25 -38.57
CA LYS A 447 17.88 -3.72 -38.44
C LYS A 447 17.81 -4.15 -36.99
N TYR A 448 18.54 -3.44 -36.13
CA TYR A 448 18.53 -3.69 -34.70
C TYR A 448 17.14 -3.42 -34.09
N ALA A 449 16.51 -2.29 -34.40
CA ALA A 449 15.16 -1.98 -33.93
C ALA A 449 14.10 -2.93 -34.51
N GLN A 450 14.31 -3.44 -35.73
CA GLN A 450 13.46 -4.47 -36.31
C GLN A 450 13.53 -5.76 -35.49
N ALA A 451 14.74 -6.26 -35.22
CA ALA A 451 14.98 -7.44 -34.38
C ALA A 451 14.50 -7.24 -32.94
N ASN A 452 14.51 -5.99 -32.45
CA ASN A 452 14.11 -5.61 -31.10
C ASN A 452 12.82 -4.78 -31.10
N GLY A 453 11.83 -5.18 -31.89
CA GLY A 453 10.57 -4.46 -32.08
C GLY A 453 9.74 -4.15 -30.84
N HIS A 454 10.10 -4.68 -29.67
CA HIS A 454 9.49 -4.42 -28.36
C HIS A 454 10.05 -3.16 -27.65
N LEU A 455 11.21 -2.64 -28.09
CA LEU A 455 11.83 -1.46 -27.49
C LEU A 455 11.10 -0.18 -27.93
N SER A 456 10.00 0.15 -27.25
CA SER A 456 9.12 1.27 -27.60
C SER A 456 9.85 2.61 -27.61
N HIS A 457 10.71 2.88 -26.62
CA HIS A 457 11.47 4.12 -26.56
C HIS A 457 12.42 4.28 -27.75
N LEU A 458 13.05 3.19 -28.21
CA LEU A 458 13.92 3.23 -29.38
C LEU A 458 13.15 3.56 -30.66
N ARG A 459 11.98 2.93 -30.87
CA ARG A 459 11.15 3.16 -32.06
C ARG A 459 10.59 4.59 -32.09
N SER A 460 10.04 5.07 -30.97
CA SER A 460 9.58 6.45 -30.83
C SER A 460 10.71 7.44 -31.09
N TRP A 461 11.90 7.19 -30.54
CA TRP A 461 13.05 8.04 -30.77
C TRP A 461 13.47 8.12 -32.24
N PHE A 462 13.52 7.00 -32.99
CA PHE A 462 13.80 7.03 -34.43
C PHE A 462 12.78 7.87 -35.20
N GLN A 463 11.51 7.76 -34.85
CA GLN A 463 10.45 8.54 -35.48
C GLN A 463 10.60 10.04 -35.20
N ASP A 464 10.91 10.42 -33.97
CA ASP A 464 11.10 11.81 -33.57
C ASP A 464 12.37 12.40 -34.20
N TRP A 465 13.48 11.66 -34.21
CA TRP A 465 14.70 12.09 -34.87
C TRP A 465 14.49 12.25 -36.39
N GLY A 466 13.84 11.29 -37.07
CA GLY A 466 13.55 11.42 -38.50
C GLY A 466 12.65 12.61 -38.87
N ARG A 467 11.84 13.13 -37.92
CA ARG A 467 10.97 14.31 -38.10
C ARG A 467 11.65 15.64 -37.77
N GLY A 468 12.82 15.62 -37.13
CA GLY A 468 13.57 16.82 -36.80
C GLY A 468 13.96 17.63 -38.05
N LYS A 469 14.16 18.94 -37.88
CA LYS A 469 14.50 19.85 -38.99
C LYS A 469 15.97 19.77 -39.43
N GLY A 470 16.87 19.32 -38.55
CA GLY A 470 18.33 19.35 -38.78
C GLY A 470 18.91 20.78 -38.72
N GLY A 471 20.13 20.93 -38.21
CA GLY A 471 20.85 22.20 -38.17
C GLY A 471 21.62 22.49 -39.45
N GLU A 472 22.29 21.47 -39.99
CA GLU A 472 23.18 21.57 -41.16
C GLU A 472 22.65 20.78 -42.36
N ASP A 473 23.15 21.06 -43.56
CA ASP A 473 22.64 20.44 -44.79
C ASP A 473 22.87 18.93 -44.84
N LEU A 474 24.02 18.44 -44.36
CA LEU A 474 24.28 17.00 -44.20
C LEU A 474 23.24 16.35 -43.28
N GLU A 475 22.94 16.98 -42.15
CA GLU A 475 21.96 16.45 -41.19
C GLU A 475 20.54 16.48 -41.77
N LYS A 476 20.17 17.55 -42.48
CA LYS A 476 18.88 17.65 -43.19
C LYS A 476 18.73 16.52 -44.21
N ASN A 477 19.74 16.28 -45.03
CA ASN A 477 19.75 15.20 -46.02
C ASN A 477 19.62 13.83 -45.34
N ASN A 478 20.39 13.60 -44.27
CA ASN A 478 20.35 12.37 -43.49
C ASN A 478 18.95 12.13 -42.87
N ARG A 479 18.32 13.14 -42.27
CA ARG A 479 16.96 13.04 -41.72
C ARG A 479 15.92 12.79 -42.81
N ASN A 480 16.04 13.48 -43.95
CA ASN A 480 15.16 13.29 -45.11
C ASN A 480 15.21 11.86 -45.65
N TRP A 481 16.40 11.25 -45.69
CA TRP A 481 16.58 9.85 -46.04
C TRP A 481 16.10 8.89 -44.95
N PHE A 482 16.33 9.20 -43.68
CA PHE A 482 16.00 8.30 -42.57
C PHE A 482 14.48 8.19 -42.33
N ARG A 483 13.74 9.28 -42.51
CA ARG A 483 12.29 9.33 -42.30
C ARG A 483 11.51 8.25 -43.07
N PRO A 484 11.68 8.05 -44.39
CA PRO A 484 11.03 6.96 -45.11
C PRO A 484 11.53 5.57 -44.67
N GLU A 485 12.78 5.41 -44.26
CA GLU A 485 13.29 4.13 -43.75
C GLU A 485 12.66 3.76 -42.40
N VAL A 486 12.50 4.73 -41.49
CA VAL A 486 11.74 4.53 -40.24
C VAL A 486 10.27 4.21 -40.53
N LYS A 487 9.68 4.82 -41.56
CA LYS A 487 8.33 4.46 -42.01
C LYS A 487 8.28 2.98 -42.45
N LYS A 488 9.23 2.51 -43.24
CA LYS A 488 9.33 1.09 -43.65
C LYS A 488 9.46 0.16 -42.44
N LEU A 489 10.31 0.52 -41.47
CA LEU A 489 10.43 -0.23 -40.21
C LEU A 489 9.08 -0.34 -39.49
N ASN A 490 8.38 0.78 -39.31
CA ASN A 490 7.05 0.80 -38.68
C ASN A 490 5.99 0.07 -39.51
N ASP A 491 6.19 0.00 -40.82
CA ASP A 491 5.31 -0.72 -41.74
C ASP A 491 5.50 -2.25 -41.69
N HIS A 492 6.61 -2.73 -41.12
CA HIS A 492 6.92 -4.15 -40.99
C HIS A 492 5.86 -4.89 -40.15
N PRO A 493 5.34 -6.06 -40.58
CA PRO A 493 4.24 -6.76 -39.91
C PRO A 493 4.51 -7.01 -38.42
N GLU A 494 5.70 -7.48 -38.06
CA GLU A 494 6.06 -7.75 -36.66
C GLU A 494 6.17 -6.47 -35.81
N ILE A 495 6.51 -5.34 -36.40
CA ILE A 495 6.58 -4.05 -35.69
C ILE A 495 5.18 -3.48 -35.50
N LYS A 496 4.29 -3.61 -36.50
CA LYS A 496 2.87 -3.25 -36.35
C LYS A 496 2.21 -3.95 -35.18
N GLU A 497 2.52 -5.22 -34.95
CA GLU A 497 2.03 -5.97 -33.80
C GLU A 497 2.48 -5.36 -32.47
N TRP A 498 3.76 -5.03 -32.34
CA TRP A 498 4.29 -4.36 -31.15
C TRP A 498 3.70 -2.96 -30.95
N VAL A 499 3.54 -2.17 -32.01
CA VAL A 499 2.89 -0.86 -31.94
C VAL A 499 1.43 -0.97 -31.54
N ALA A 500 0.69 -1.94 -32.09
CA ALA A 500 -0.69 -2.20 -31.68
C ALA A 500 -0.79 -2.62 -30.21
N PHE A 501 0.17 -3.42 -29.74
CA PHE A 501 0.29 -3.83 -28.35
C PHE A 501 0.55 -2.65 -27.42
N ASP A 502 1.56 -1.83 -27.70
CA ASP A 502 1.90 -0.65 -26.89
C ASP A 502 0.73 0.34 -26.84
N LYS A 503 0.00 0.51 -27.95
CA LYS A 503 -1.21 1.33 -28.00
C LYS A 503 -2.33 0.77 -27.13
N ALA A 504 -2.51 -0.56 -27.11
CA ALA A 504 -3.51 -1.21 -26.28
C ALA A 504 -3.17 -1.08 -24.77
N ILE A 505 -1.89 -1.18 -24.40
CA ILE A 505 -1.40 -0.89 -23.03
C ILE A 505 -1.70 0.56 -22.66
N GLY A 506 -1.24 1.52 -23.46
CA GLY A 506 -1.44 2.95 -23.16
C GLY A 506 -2.92 3.37 -23.12
N SER A 507 -3.81 2.62 -23.78
CA SER A 507 -5.25 2.87 -23.79
C SER A 507 -6.04 2.04 -22.76
N ASN A 508 -5.36 1.19 -21.98
CA ASN A 508 -5.96 0.25 -21.03
C ASN A 508 -7.09 -0.60 -21.67
N LYS A 509 -6.81 -1.25 -22.82
CA LYS A 509 -7.79 -2.05 -23.60
C LYS A 509 -7.48 -3.56 -23.61
N PRO A 510 -7.79 -4.29 -22.52
CA PRO A 510 -7.40 -5.68 -22.36
C PRO A 510 -7.86 -6.66 -23.46
N SER A 511 -9.03 -6.42 -24.04
CA SER A 511 -9.59 -7.28 -25.11
C SER A 511 -8.77 -7.30 -26.39
N ALA A 512 -8.01 -6.23 -26.67
CA ALA A 512 -7.12 -6.17 -27.83
C ALA A 512 -5.95 -7.17 -27.69
N PHE A 513 -5.51 -7.46 -26.47
CA PHE A 513 -4.37 -8.33 -26.19
C PHE A 513 -4.61 -9.79 -26.58
N ILE A 514 -5.84 -10.30 -26.45
CA ILE A 514 -6.21 -11.70 -26.78
C ILE A 514 -6.03 -11.97 -28.29
N SER A 515 -6.32 -10.98 -29.13
CA SER A 515 -6.13 -11.11 -30.58
C SER A 515 -4.64 -11.08 -30.97
N LEU A 516 -3.82 -10.33 -30.23
CA LEU A 516 -2.38 -10.21 -30.46
C LEU A 516 -1.63 -11.43 -29.94
N SER A 517 -2.08 -12.04 -28.83
CA SER A 517 -1.46 -13.22 -28.24
C SER A 517 -1.53 -14.48 -29.10
N LYS A 518 -2.39 -14.50 -30.12
CA LYS A 518 -2.49 -15.60 -31.09
C LYS A 518 -1.45 -15.51 -32.22
N LYS A 519 -0.72 -14.40 -32.33
CA LYS A 519 0.25 -14.14 -33.40
C LYS A 519 1.71 -14.31 -32.95
N LEU A 520 1.93 -14.93 -31.78
CA LEU A 520 3.24 -14.92 -31.14
C LEU A 520 4.13 -16.03 -31.72
N ASN A 521 5.22 -15.62 -32.35
CA ASN A 521 6.20 -16.50 -32.98
C ASN A 521 7.55 -16.56 -32.23
N THR A 522 7.73 -15.79 -31.14
CA THR A 522 8.99 -15.74 -30.38
C THR A 522 8.76 -15.78 -28.87
N GLU A 523 9.74 -16.31 -28.14
CA GLU A 523 9.74 -16.41 -26.68
C GLU A 523 9.60 -15.04 -26.00
N ARG A 524 10.28 -14.03 -26.52
CA ARG A 524 10.25 -12.66 -25.98
C ARG A 524 8.87 -12.03 -26.09
N LYS A 525 8.20 -12.24 -27.23
CA LYS A 525 6.79 -11.88 -27.42
C LYS A 525 5.96 -12.59 -26.34
N PHE A 526 6.01 -13.92 -26.29
CA PHE A 526 5.27 -14.71 -25.30
C PHE A 526 5.41 -14.18 -23.87
N LYS A 527 6.65 -13.91 -23.42
CA LYS A 527 6.93 -13.39 -22.08
C LYS A 527 6.26 -12.04 -21.82
N ARG A 528 6.46 -11.07 -22.72
CA ARG A 528 5.92 -9.71 -22.56
C ARG A 528 4.39 -9.69 -22.60
N PHE A 529 3.78 -10.43 -23.53
CA PHE A 529 2.32 -10.45 -23.70
C PHE A 529 1.61 -11.01 -22.48
N HIS A 530 2.01 -12.20 -22.00
CA HIS A 530 1.37 -12.79 -20.84
C HIS A 530 1.63 -11.98 -19.57
N TYR A 531 2.80 -11.35 -19.43
CA TYR A 531 3.11 -10.55 -18.24
C TYR A 531 2.21 -9.32 -18.17
N GLU A 532 2.15 -8.53 -19.24
CA GLU A 532 1.34 -7.30 -19.26
C GLU A 532 -0.16 -7.61 -19.14
N LEU A 533 -0.64 -8.66 -19.80
CA LEU A 533 -2.05 -9.06 -19.71
C LEU A 533 -2.42 -9.55 -18.30
N GLY A 534 -1.55 -10.36 -17.69
CA GLY A 534 -1.70 -10.78 -16.30
C GLY A 534 -1.69 -9.59 -15.35
N TYR A 535 -0.75 -8.67 -15.53
CA TYR A 535 -0.59 -7.47 -14.70
C TYR A 535 -1.81 -6.54 -14.82
N ASP A 536 -2.30 -6.33 -16.04
CA ASP A 536 -3.45 -5.46 -16.31
C ASP A 536 -4.73 -6.01 -15.66
N TYR A 537 -5.03 -7.30 -15.85
CA TYR A 537 -6.14 -7.95 -15.15
C TYR A 537 -5.99 -7.86 -13.63
N LEU A 538 -4.79 -8.09 -13.11
CA LEU A 538 -4.54 -8.09 -11.67
C LEU A 538 -4.72 -6.71 -11.03
N ARG A 539 -4.24 -5.65 -11.69
CA ARG A 539 -4.12 -4.31 -11.12
C ARG A 539 -5.24 -3.35 -11.50
N TYR A 540 -5.77 -3.47 -12.71
CA TYR A 540 -6.71 -2.48 -13.27
C TYR A 540 -8.10 -3.03 -13.58
N ALA A 541 -8.27 -4.35 -13.68
CA ALA A 541 -9.60 -4.91 -13.89
C ALA A 541 -10.46 -4.92 -12.61
N GLY A 542 -11.78 -4.92 -12.81
CA GLY A 542 -12.75 -5.09 -11.72
C GLY A 542 -12.68 -6.49 -11.10
N ASN A 543 -13.22 -6.66 -9.89
CA ASN A 543 -13.14 -7.91 -9.12
C ASN A 543 -13.56 -9.17 -9.89
N LYS A 544 -14.49 -9.05 -10.84
CA LYS A 544 -14.95 -10.16 -11.68
C LYS A 544 -13.87 -10.68 -12.64
N ASP A 545 -13.03 -9.79 -13.15
CA ASP A 545 -12.08 -10.08 -14.23
C ASP A 545 -10.64 -10.25 -13.72
N ARG A 546 -10.33 -9.81 -12.48
CA ARG A 546 -9.04 -10.08 -11.82
C ARG A 546 -8.58 -11.54 -11.88
N PRO A 547 -9.45 -12.56 -11.71
CA PRO A 547 -9.04 -13.96 -11.80
C PRO A 547 -8.51 -14.38 -13.18
N LEU A 548 -8.80 -13.62 -14.26
CA LEU A 548 -8.28 -13.92 -15.60
C LEU A 548 -6.74 -13.82 -15.65
N ALA A 549 -6.13 -13.01 -14.77
CA ALA A 549 -4.68 -12.89 -14.62
C ALA A 549 -3.98 -14.24 -14.36
N ILE A 550 -4.64 -15.15 -13.63
CA ILE A 550 -4.08 -16.44 -13.19
C ILE A 550 -3.61 -17.26 -14.38
N SER A 551 -4.45 -17.34 -15.43
CA SER A 551 -4.13 -18.11 -16.63
C SER A 551 -2.87 -17.59 -17.32
N HIS A 552 -2.67 -16.27 -17.35
CA HIS A 552 -1.54 -15.68 -18.05
C HIS A 552 -0.24 -15.89 -17.30
N PHE A 553 -0.22 -15.66 -15.99
CA PHE A 553 0.95 -15.94 -15.17
C PHE A 553 1.26 -17.43 -15.04
N ARG A 554 0.24 -18.30 -15.05
CA ARG A 554 0.42 -19.76 -15.13
C ARG A 554 1.16 -20.18 -16.39
N GLU A 555 0.76 -19.69 -17.56
CA GLU A 555 1.43 -20.00 -18.82
C GLU A 555 2.89 -19.53 -18.83
N LEU A 556 3.18 -18.36 -18.24
CA LEU A 556 4.55 -17.90 -18.04
C LEU A 556 5.35 -18.82 -17.14
N ALA A 557 4.84 -19.08 -15.94
CA ALA A 557 5.54 -19.87 -14.95
C ALA A 557 5.79 -21.31 -15.44
N ARG A 558 4.80 -21.95 -16.08
CA ARG A 558 4.97 -23.28 -16.68
C ARG A 558 6.03 -23.32 -17.79
N ARG A 559 6.11 -22.28 -18.63
CA ARG A 559 7.11 -22.20 -19.69
C ARG A 559 8.51 -21.89 -19.15
N PHE A 560 8.61 -21.17 -18.04
CA PHE A 560 9.85 -20.81 -17.36
C PHE A 560 9.85 -21.37 -15.92
N PRO A 561 9.90 -22.69 -15.73
CA PRO A 561 9.59 -23.34 -14.45
C PRO A 561 10.58 -23.06 -13.31
N LYS A 562 11.74 -22.45 -13.62
CA LYS A 562 12.74 -22.02 -12.64
C LYS A 562 12.78 -20.52 -12.43
N ASP A 563 12.12 -19.72 -13.29
CA ASP A 563 12.08 -18.26 -13.18
C ASP A 563 11.23 -17.86 -11.96
N SER A 564 11.91 -17.48 -10.88
CA SER A 564 11.29 -17.14 -9.60
C SER A 564 10.36 -15.93 -9.70
N ALA A 565 10.61 -14.99 -10.61
CA ALA A 565 9.73 -13.85 -10.83
C ALA A 565 8.40 -14.30 -11.45
N GLN A 566 8.42 -15.23 -12.44
CA GLN A 566 7.16 -15.74 -13.01
C GLN A 566 6.36 -16.55 -11.99
N ALA A 567 7.06 -17.36 -11.19
CA ALA A 567 6.42 -18.12 -10.13
C ALA A 567 5.78 -17.22 -9.07
N SER A 568 6.47 -16.14 -8.66
CA SER A 568 5.95 -15.15 -7.70
C SER A 568 4.72 -14.42 -8.26
N ASN A 569 4.75 -13.97 -9.51
CA ASN A 569 3.60 -13.33 -10.15
C ASN A 569 2.37 -14.26 -10.21
N TRP A 570 2.59 -15.55 -10.48
CA TRP A 570 1.50 -16.53 -10.49
C TRP A 570 0.94 -16.76 -9.07
N LEU A 571 1.81 -16.86 -8.06
CA LEU A 571 1.42 -16.95 -6.66
C LEU A 571 0.56 -15.73 -6.26
N ASP A 572 1.03 -14.51 -6.53
CA ASP A 572 0.31 -13.26 -6.24
C ASP A 572 -1.08 -13.25 -6.90
N ALA A 573 -1.16 -13.57 -8.20
CA ALA A 573 -2.44 -13.60 -8.92
C ALA A 573 -3.41 -14.67 -8.41
N SER A 574 -2.89 -15.81 -7.91
CA SER A 574 -3.71 -16.93 -7.44
C SER A 574 -4.61 -16.57 -6.25
N GLN A 575 -4.31 -15.50 -5.50
CA GLN A 575 -5.13 -15.04 -4.37
C GLN A 575 -6.58 -14.69 -4.77
N TYR A 576 -6.79 -14.33 -6.03
CA TYR A 576 -8.11 -14.02 -6.61
C TYR A 576 -8.81 -15.25 -7.21
N GLY A 577 -8.17 -16.42 -7.17
CA GLY A 577 -8.66 -17.66 -7.74
C GLY A 577 -9.32 -18.60 -6.75
N THR A 578 -9.59 -19.83 -7.20
CA THR A 578 -10.06 -20.92 -6.36
C THR A 578 -8.92 -21.49 -5.50
N GLU A 579 -9.26 -22.20 -4.43
CA GLU A 579 -8.29 -22.90 -3.57
C GLU A 579 -7.39 -23.84 -4.38
N ALA A 580 -7.94 -24.55 -5.38
CA ALA A 580 -7.17 -25.41 -6.27
C ALA A 580 -6.11 -24.63 -7.07
N GLN A 581 -6.46 -23.43 -7.56
CA GLN A 581 -5.51 -22.57 -8.29
C GLN A 581 -4.41 -22.02 -7.38
N GLN A 582 -4.74 -21.72 -6.12
CA GLN A 582 -3.77 -21.29 -5.12
C GLN A 582 -2.77 -22.39 -4.79
N VAL A 583 -3.25 -23.62 -4.55
CA VAL A 583 -2.39 -24.78 -4.29
C VAL A 583 -1.52 -25.12 -5.50
N GLU A 584 -2.06 -25.00 -6.72
CA GLU A 584 -1.28 -25.21 -7.94
C GLU A 584 -0.13 -24.20 -8.07
N ALA A 585 -0.42 -22.90 -7.91
CA ALA A 585 0.59 -21.84 -7.98
C ALA A 585 1.65 -21.98 -6.88
N LEU A 586 1.22 -22.32 -5.66
CA LEU A 586 2.11 -22.58 -4.53
C LEU A 586 3.07 -23.74 -4.82
N ARG A 587 2.56 -24.88 -5.31
CA ARG A 587 3.43 -26.03 -5.66
C ARG A 587 4.47 -25.65 -6.71
N HIS A 588 4.10 -24.83 -7.68
CA HIS A 588 5.04 -24.35 -8.68
C HIS A 588 6.10 -23.40 -8.07
N PHE A 589 5.67 -22.45 -7.24
CA PHE A 589 6.56 -21.51 -6.54
C PHE A 589 7.64 -22.23 -5.74
N LEU A 590 7.28 -23.28 -5.01
CA LEU A 590 8.21 -24.05 -4.18
C LEU A 590 9.26 -24.84 -4.99
N GLN A 591 9.06 -25.00 -6.30
CA GLN A 591 9.99 -25.67 -7.22
C GLN A 591 10.85 -24.71 -8.04
N ALA A 592 10.53 -23.41 -8.05
CA ALA A 592 11.28 -22.38 -8.74
C ALA A 592 12.60 -22.03 -8.00
N ASP A 593 13.44 -21.22 -8.63
CA ASP A 593 14.63 -20.68 -7.95
C ASP A 593 14.22 -19.81 -6.76
N LEU A 594 15.12 -19.65 -5.78
CA LEU A 594 14.85 -18.85 -4.59
C LEU A 594 14.67 -17.36 -4.98
N VAL A 595 13.60 -16.75 -4.48
CA VAL A 595 13.33 -15.30 -4.60
C VAL A 595 13.70 -14.58 -3.31
N ASP A 596 14.20 -13.36 -3.41
CA ASP A 596 14.40 -12.42 -2.28
C ASP A 596 13.17 -11.50 -2.16
N ASP A 597 12.06 -12.07 -1.68
CA ASP A 597 10.78 -11.36 -1.54
C ASP A 597 9.98 -11.91 -0.35
N ALA A 598 10.01 -11.17 0.75
CA ALA A 598 9.37 -11.56 1.99
C ALA A 598 7.84 -11.66 1.87
N ASP A 599 7.22 -10.85 1.02
CA ASP A 599 5.77 -10.86 0.77
C ASP A 599 5.37 -12.20 0.13
N SER A 600 6.12 -12.64 -0.88
CA SER A 600 5.93 -13.94 -1.54
C SER A 600 6.17 -15.11 -0.58
N TRP A 601 7.20 -15.05 0.26
CA TRP A 601 7.44 -16.09 1.26
C TRP A 601 6.29 -16.20 2.25
N TYR A 602 5.80 -15.05 2.74
CA TYR A 602 4.67 -14.98 3.63
C TYR A 602 3.41 -15.55 2.98
N GLN A 603 3.12 -15.14 1.75
CA GLN A 603 1.98 -15.65 1.00
C GLN A 603 2.07 -17.17 0.81
N ALA A 604 3.26 -17.71 0.53
CA ALA A 604 3.47 -19.14 0.38
C ALA A 604 3.16 -19.91 1.67
N ILE A 605 3.67 -19.45 2.83
CA ILE A 605 3.40 -20.06 4.13
C ILE A 605 1.91 -19.96 4.50
N SER A 606 1.30 -18.79 4.29
CA SER A 606 -0.12 -18.54 4.58
C SER A 606 -1.03 -19.44 3.73
N LEU A 607 -0.74 -19.60 2.43
CA LEU A 607 -1.49 -20.51 1.57
C LEU A 607 -1.26 -21.98 1.93
N ALA A 608 -0.02 -22.37 2.29
CA ALA A 608 0.28 -23.73 2.72
C ALA A 608 -0.42 -24.09 4.04
N ALA A 609 -0.53 -23.14 4.97
CA ALA A 609 -1.28 -23.33 6.21
C ALA A 609 -2.79 -23.44 5.95
N LYS A 610 -3.32 -22.64 5.03
CA LYS A 610 -4.74 -22.66 4.65
C LYS A 610 -5.15 -23.96 3.94
N SER A 611 -4.27 -24.56 3.14
CA SER A 611 -4.57 -25.82 2.42
C SER A 611 -4.70 -27.03 3.34
N LYS A 612 -4.27 -26.92 4.61
CA LYS A 612 -4.24 -28.02 5.59
C LYS A 612 -3.41 -29.24 5.15
N ASP A 613 -2.52 -29.06 4.17
CA ASP A 613 -1.57 -30.07 3.71
C ASP A 613 -0.24 -29.89 4.47
N ALA A 614 -0.01 -30.75 5.47
CA ALA A 614 1.20 -30.68 6.29
C ALA A 614 2.49 -30.85 5.48
N GLY A 615 2.45 -31.64 4.40
CA GLY A 615 3.60 -31.81 3.51
C GLY A 615 3.91 -30.54 2.71
N LEU A 616 2.88 -29.84 2.24
CA LEU A 616 3.03 -28.57 1.55
C LEU A 616 3.53 -27.46 2.49
N LEU A 617 3.06 -27.44 3.73
CA LEU A 617 3.54 -26.51 4.75
C LEU A 617 5.02 -26.74 5.08
N ALA A 618 5.45 -28.00 5.20
CA ALA A 618 6.86 -28.34 5.40
C ALA A 618 7.74 -27.89 4.22
N GLN A 619 7.27 -28.06 2.97
CA GLN A 619 7.99 -27.59 1.78
C GLN A 619 8.09 -26.06 1.73
N ALA A 620 7.01 -25.34 2.08
CA ALA A 620 7.01 -23.88 2.16
C ALA A 620 8.00 -23.37 3.22
N TYR A 621 8.05 -24.01 4.37
CA TYR A 621 9.01 -23.69 5.42
C TYR A 621 10.46 -23.95 4.96
N GLN A 622 10.72 -25.09 4.32
CA GLN A 622 12.05 -25.39 3.75
C GLN A 622 12.47 -24.43 2.65
N TYR A 623 11.54 -23.96 1.82
CA TYR A 623 11.81 -22.93 0.82
C TYR A 623 12.21 -21.62 1.51
N LEU A 624 11.45 -21.19 2.53
CA LEU A 624 11.76 -20.00 3.34
C LEU A 624 13.15 -20.11 3.98
N THR A 625 13.47 -21.20 4.69
CA THR A 625 14.78 -21.35 5.34
C THR A 625 15.91 -21.23 4.33
N ARG A 626 15.80 -21.89 3.16
CA ARG A 626 16.83 -21.78 2.11
C ARG A 626 16.93 -20.36 1.52
N ALA A 627 15.81 -19.66 1.39
CA ALA A 627 15.79 -18.28 0.94
C ALA A 627 16.46 -17.35 1.97
N GLU A 628 16.14 -17.50 3.25
CA GLU A 628 16.77 -16.75 4.35
C GLU A 628 18.27 -17.05 4.49
N ASP A 629 18.68 -18.32 4.30
CA ASP A 629 20.10 -18.70 4.30
C ASP A 629 20.87 -18.03 3.15
N LYS A 630 20.21 -17.81 2.00
CA LYS A 630 20.81 -17.21 0.81
C LYS A 630 20.78 -15.68 0.83
N PHE A 631 19.67 -15.08 1.23
CA PHE A 631 19.39 -13.65 1.08
C PHE A 631 19.39 -12.88 2.41
N GLY A 632 19.39 -13.58 3.55
CA GLY A 632 19.29 -13.00 4.88
C GLY A 632 17.89 -13.10 5.46
N LYS A 633 17.78 -12.94 6.78
CA LYS A 633 16.52 -13.07 7.52
C LYS A 633 15.66 -11.82 7.35
N SER A 634 14.40 -11.99 6.95
CA SER A 634 13.41 -10.91 6.89
C SER A 634 12.63 -10.84 8.21
N LEU A 635 13.22 -10.22 9.23
CA LEU A 635 12.56 -10.05 10.54
C LEU A 635 11.36 -9.08 10.49
N THR A 636 11.29 -8.19 9.50
CA THR A 636 10.30 -7.10 9.44
C THR A 636 8.93 -7.53 8.91
N HIS A 637 8.84 -8.56 8.05
CA HIS A 637 7.57 -8.88 7.38
C HIS A 637 6.63 -9.80 8.19
N PHE A 638 7.18 -10.75 8.94
CA PHE A 638 6.37 -11.71 9.72
C PHE A 638 5.85 -11.13 11.05
N LEU A 639 6.51 -10.13 11.63
CA LEU A 639 6.09 -9.45 12.86
C LEU A 639 4.91 -8.49 12.64
N ASN A 640 4.74 -7.95 11.42
CA ASN A 640 3.73 -6.93 11.11
C ASN A 640 2.34 -7.49 10.76
N ASN A 641 2.26 -8.75 10.36
CA ASN A 641 0.99 -9.38 9.96
C ASN A 641 0.41 -10.32 11.02
N TYR A 642 1.13 -10.54 12.13
CA TYR A 642 0.68 -11.40 13.23
C TYR A 642 1.04 -10.81 14.60
N SER A 643 0.14 -9.98 15.12
CA SER A 643 -0.16 -9.86 16.54
C SER A 643 -1.63 -9.57 16.76
#